data_AF-A0A3S3VLY4-F1
#
_entry.id   AF-A0A3S3VLY4-F1
#
_cell.length_a   1.000
_cell.length_b   1.000
_cell.length_c   1.000
_cell.angle_alpha   90.00
_cell.angle_beta   90.00
_cell.angle_gamma   90.00
#
_symmetry.space_group_name_H-M   'P 1'
#
loop_
_entity.id
_entity.type
_entity.pdbx_description
1 polymer ?
#
loop_
_entity_poly.entity_id
_entity_poly.type
_entity_poly.pdbx_seq_one_letter_code
_entity_poly.pdbx_strand_id
1 'polypeptide(L)'
;MIFYEGTLLTQQFQNGMIHAEPGHNVVRAYSVQKAGAGYTANIVNILNGGRDQWFRPADICTAPDGSLIVADWYDPGVGGHRVGDLQRGRIYRIVPENMRATYKMPEQDYATPKGAVIALQNPNLDVRRHAFVALTGMGESAIAELEKLWSTSPNPRMRARALWVLSKSTTAPKYLSEAINNPDPDLKITGLRAAREVNSNLLKLAGALVNDPDAQVRRDCAIALRHRNEPEAATIWAALAAKHDGNDKWYLEALGIGADKQWDQFLAAYLKVVPDPLLTAGGRDIVWRARTNIALPYLVKLAKDASVPLKSRLRYFRAFDFYPGAEKSKALVELLEENNGKDLKLSAMILKSLNPQDISDSPVSKAQVQLVLNSYTGTQDFVDMVKQYNITTEADKLMDLVKSKGIQGSGGYQSGGIGVDAARLLLKANEDLRFLNVIKGKDQQKASNVLSVLGAIGNDESVAILSKVILSNQYSMPTRQKAIQMLGKSQNGEDRVLEMLQGKKLPKSLITPAVAGLSGTLRKSTLDKAKAFLPKTDGVKIAKTRTPSANLTAILALKGNALKGNAVFLRTCSVCHRANKAGFEFGPNLSEIGAKLPREGLFDAIVNPSAGINFGYETSQLVMKDGSTLMGIISSRTETDIELKYPGGAVQKIKTNDVKQIKKVSTSMMPASLDQTMSKQELADLLTFLVSLKKKE
;
A
#
# COMPACT_ATOMS: atom_id res chain seq x y z
N MET A 1 11.09 -14.85 13.77
CA MET A 1 10.46 -14.36 15.03
C MET A 1 10.49 -15.48 16.04
N ILE A 2 10.72 -15.18 17.32
CA ILE A 2 10.76 -16.15 18.42
C ILE A 2 9.99 -15.64 19.64
N PHE A 3 9.71 -16.54 20.58
CA PHE A 3 9.44 -16.21 21.97
C PHE A 3 10.68 -16.58 22.80
N TYR A 4 11.36 -15.59 23.37
CA TYR A 4 12.65 -15.80 24.02
C TYR A 4 12.47 -16.23 25.47
N GLU A 5 12.80 -17.48 25.78
CA GLU A 5 12.67 -18.08 27.11
C GLU A 5 14.02 -18.30 27.80
N GLY A 6 15.11 -17.83 27.18
CA GLY A 6 16.44 -17.90 27.77
C GLY A 6 16.60 -16.88 28.91
N THR A 7 17.54 -17.15 29.81
CA THR A 7 17.80 -16.30 30.97
C THR A 7 19.04 -15.41 30.81
N LEU A 8 19.79 -15.55 29.69
CA LEU A 8 21.04 -14.82 29.49
C LEU A 8 20.85 -13.32 29.23
N LEU A 9 19.71 -12.91 28.66
CA LEU A 9 19.41 -11.51 28.45
C LEU A 9 18.70 -10.94 29.67
N THR A 10 18.73 -9.61 29.82
CA THR A 10 18.07 -8.91 30.91
C THR A 10 16.57 -9.22 30.97
N GLN A 11 15.99 -9.12 32.16
CA GLN A 11 14.61 -9.51 32.44
C GLN A 11 13.57 -8.90 31.48
N GLN A 12 13.82 -7.69 30.96
CA GLN A 12 12.94 -7.02 29.99
C GLN A 12 12.76 -7.78 28.66
N PHE A 13 13.69 -8.67 28.30
CA PHE A 13 13.63 -9.46 27.08
C PHE A 13 13.21 -10.91 27.32
N GLN A 14 13.24 -11.37 28.57
CA GLN A 14 12.83 -12.72 28.93
C GLN A 14 11.32 -12.88 28.83
N ASN A 15 10.90 -14.04 28.34
CA ASN A 15 9.49 -14.41 28.16
C ASN A 15 8.74 -13.39 27.28
N GLY A 16 9.44 -12.89 26.25
CA GLY A 16 8.93 -11.90 25.31
C GLY A 16 9.11 -12.34 23.87
N MET A 17 8.27 -11.81 23.00
CA MET A 17 8.39 -12.06 21.56
C MET A 17 9.51 -11.19 20.99
N ILE A 18 10.38 -11.75 20.16
CA ILE A 18 11.47 -11.05 19.48
C ILE A 18 11.39 -11.28 17.97
N HIS A 19 11.50 -10.21 17.20
CA HIS A 19 11.30 -10.17 15.75
C HIS A 19 12.42 -9.41 15.06
N ALA A 20 12.90 -9.95 13.95
CA ALA A 20 13.79 -9.29 13.01
C ALA A 20 12.94 -8.49 12.00
N GLU A 21 13.07 -7.16 11.98
CA GLU A 21 12.30 -6.26 11.13
C GLU A 21 13.25 -5.58 10.12
N PRO A 22 13.47 -6.21 8.95
CA PRO A 22 14.49 -5.77 8.00
C PRO A 22 14.15 -4.42 7.36
N GLY A 23 12.86 -4.06 7.23
CA GLY A 23 12.45 -2.80 6.60
C GLY A 23 12.80 -1.56 7.43
N HIS A 24 12.95 -1.73 8.74
CA HIS A 24 13.35 -0.66 9.65
C HIS A 24 14.76 -0.84 10.19
N ASN A 25 15.50 -1.86 9.72
CA ASN A 25 16.86 -2.17 10.16
C ASN A 25 16.95 -2.44 11.67
N VAL A 26 15.99 -3.16 12.27
CA VAL A 26 15.95 -3.38 13.72
C VAL A 26 15.59 -4.81 14.11
N VAL A 27 16.09 -5.23 15.26
CA VAL A 27 15.56 -6.39 16.00
C VAL A 27 14.75 -5.85 17.17
N ARG A 28 13.47 -6.21 17.26
CA ARG A 28 12.50 -5.70 18.24
C ARG A 28 12.07 -6.79 19.20
N ALA A 29 11.97 -6.46 20.48
CA ALA A 29 11.24 -7.21 21.48
C ALA A 29 9.85 -6.58 21.72
N TYR A 30 8.89 -7.42 22.09
CA TYR A 30 7.55 -7.02 22.49
C TYR A 30 7.28 -7.54 23.90
N SER A 31 7.29 -6.62 24.87
CA SER A 31 6.89 -6.94 26.23
C SER A 31 5.37 -6.94 26.31
N VAL A 32 4.78 -8.08 26.68
CA VAL A 32 3.32 -8.30 26.66
C VAL A 32 2.71 -8.26 28.05
N GLN A 33 1.52 -7.70 28.17
CA GLN A 33 0.71 -7.73 29.40
C GLN A 33 -0.67 -8.29 29.08
N LYS A 34 -1.22 -9.13 29.96
CA LYS A 34 -2.58 -9.66 29.81
C LYS A 34 -3.58 -8.51 29.86
N ALA A 35 -4.51 -8.48 28.91
CA ALA A 35 -5.55 -7.45 28.82
C ALA A 35 -6.85 -8.09 28.35
N GLY A 36 -7.73 -8.40 29.30
CA GLY A 36 -8.91 -9.24 29.06
C GLY A 36 -8.50 -10.61 28.48
N ALA A 37 -9.23 -11.07 27.48
CA ALA A 37 -8.94 -12.23 26.66
C ALA A 37 -7.73 -12.02 25.74
N GLY A 38 -7.18 -10.82 25.62
CA GLY A 38 -6.04 -10.52 24.75
C GLY A 38 -4.76 -10.15 25.51
N TYR A 39 -3.91 -9.41 24.79
CA TYR A 39 -2.68 -8.82 25.30
C TYR A 39 -2.51 -7.39 24.77
N THR A 40 -1.89 -6.53 25.58
CA THR A 40 -1.24 -5.29 25.12
C THR A 40 0.26 -5.53 25.01
N ALA A 41 0.96 -4.74 24.18
CA ALA A 41 2.39 -4.90 23.98
C ALA A 41 3.12 -3.55 23.83
N ASN A 42 4.34 -3.49 24.34
CA ASN A 42 5.26 -2.36 24.15
C ASN A 42 6.46 -2.79 23.30
N ILE A 43 6.99 -1.87 22.48
CA ILE A 43 8.12 -2.14 21.60
C ILE A 43 9.42 -1.69 22.27
N VAL A 44 10.41 -2.59 22.31
CA VAL A 44 11.78 -2.29 22.75
C VAL A 44 12.75 -2.78 21.68
N ASN A 45 13.61 -1.91 21.16
CA ASN A 45 14.63 -2.32 20.19
C ASN A 45 15.81 -2.98 20.91
N ILE A 46 16.27 -4.13 20.39
CA ILE A 46 17.48 -4.84 20.85
C ILE A 46 18.68 -4.42 20.00
N LEU A 47 18.55 -4.51 18.68
CA LEU A 47 19.57 -4.11 17.69
C LEU A 47 18.98 -3.09 16.73
N ASN A 48 19.82 -2.18 16.21
CA ASN A 48 19.45 -1.23 15.18
C ASN A 48 20.61 -0.93 14.22
N GLY A 49 20.26 -0.55 12.98
CA GLY A 49 21.21 -0.17 11.94
C GLY A 49 21.80 1.23 12.07
N GLY A 50 21.75 1.87 13.25
CA GLY A 50 22.27 3.23 13.44
C GLY A 50 23.76 3.36 13.10
N ARG A 51 24.55 2.33 13.40
CA ARG A 51 25.99 2.27 13.06
C ARG A 51 26.27 1.80 11.63
N ASP A 52 25.31 1.12 11.01
CA ASP A 52 25.44 0.50 9.71
C ASP A 52 24.08 0.41 9.02
N GLN A 53 23.87 1.30 8.05
CA GLN A 53 22.62 1.43 7.31
C GLN A 53 22.32 0.25 6.39
N TRP A 54 23.26 -0.69 6.22
CA TRP A 54 23.12 -1.92 5.45
C TRP A 54 22.74 -3.12 6.34
N PHE A 55 22.62 -2.93 7.66
CA PHE A 55 22.06 -3.95 8.55
C PHE A 55 20.61 -4.26 8.19
N ARG A 56 20.36 -5.51 7.78
CA ARG A 56 19.08 -6.07 7.35
C ARG A 56 18.83 -7.39 8.09
N PRO A 57 18.40 -7.34 9.37
CA PRO A 57 18.12 -8.55 10.12
C PRO A 57 16.99 -9.31 9.46
N ALA A 58 17.30 -10.49 8.94
CA ALA A 58 16.39 -11.32 8.17
C ALA A 58 15.71 -12.39 9.04
N ASP A 59 16.42 -12.94 10.02
CA ASP A 59 15.85 -13.91 10.94
C ASP A 59 16.55 -13.92 12.31
N ILE A 60 15.92 -14.59 13.27
CA ILE A 60 16.38 -14.70 14.65
C ILE A 60 16.00 -16.05 15.25
N CYS A 61 16.91 -16.65 16.03
CA CYS A 61 16.64 -17.84 16.84
C CYS A 61 17.33 -17.79 18.22
N THR A 62 16.91 -18.66 19.14
CA THR A 62 17.58 -18.88 20.43
C THR A 62 18.53 -20.05 20.30
N ALA A 63 19.81 -19.88 20.62
CA ALA A 63 20.80 -20.95 20.67
C ALA A 63 20.59 -21.87 21.90
N PRO A 64 21.11 -23.12 21.89
CA PRO A 64 20.95 -24.07 23.01
C PRO A 64 21.53 -23.61 24.36
N ASP A 65 22.49 -22.69 24.36
CA ASP A 65 23.04 -22.05 25.56
C ASP A 65 22.14 -20.91 26.08
N GLY A 66 21.10 -20.54 25.34
CA GLY A 66 20.20 -19.44 25.63
C GLY A 66 20.59 -18.10 25.01
N SER A 67 21.68 -18.00 24.23
CA SER A 67 22.02 -16.77 23.52
C SER A 67 21.10 -16.53 22.31
N LEU A 68 21.01 -15.31 21.79
CA LEU A 68 20.26 -15.04 20.54
C LEU A 68 21.20 -15.07 19.34
N ILE A 69 20.75 -15.67 18.25
CA ILE A 69 21.42 -15.63 16.96
C ILE A 69 20.56 -14.82 15.99
N VAL A 70 21.15 -13.83 15.34
CA VAL A 70 20.49 -12.99 14.33
C VAL A 70 21.20 -13.16 12.99
N ALA A 71 20.46 -13.54 11.96
CA ALA A 71 20.93 -13.55 10.60
C ALA A 71 20.66 -12.18 9.96
N ASP A 72 21.65 -11.66 9.25
CA ASP A 72 21.61 -10.37 8.58
C ASP A 72 22.03 -10.50 7.12
N TRP A 73 21.16 -10.05 6.22
CA TRP A 73 21.35 -10.14 4.76
C TRP A 73 22.31 -9.08 4.20
N TYR A 74 22.74 -8.09 4.99
CA TYR A 74 23.67 -7.01 4.57
C TYR A 74 23.34 -6.36 3.21
N ASP A 75 22.31 -5.52 3.13
CA ASP A 75 21.84 -4.95 1.87
C ASP A 75 21.27 -3.53 2.04
N PRO A 76 21.35 -2.64 1.02
CA PRO A 76 20.76 -1.31 1.10
C PRO A 76 19.23 -1.27 0.94
N GLY A 77 18.61 -2.31 0.38
CA GLY A 77 17.17 -2.44 0.10
C GLY A 77 16.44 -3.48 0.98
N VAL A 78 15.19 -3.77 0.64
CA VAL A 78 14.33 -4.78 1.31
C VAL A 78 13.36 -5.44 0.32
N GLY A 79 13.04 -6.71 0.56
CA GLY A 79 11.94 -7.41 -0.12
C GLY A 79 12.15 -7.65 -1.62
N GLY A 80 13.40 -7.84 -2.07
CA GLY A 80 13.71 -8.07 -3.49
C GLY A 80 13.70 -6.81 -4.35
N HIS A 81 13.23 -5.67 -3.83
CA HIS A 81 13.25 -4.39 -4.53
C HIS A 81 14.56 -3.65 -4.25
N ARG A 82 15.32 -3.32 -5.31
CA ARG A 82 16.60 -2.60 -5.22
C ARG A 82 17.67 -3.31 -4.38
N VAL A 83 17.68 -4.65 -4.40
CA VAL A 83 18.76 -5.46 -3.81
C VAL A 83 20.08 -5.01 -4.43
N GLY A 84 21.02 -4.63 -3.58
CA GLY A 84 22.32 -4.10 -3.96
C GLY A 84 23.45 -5.10 -3.79
N ASP A 85 23.31 -6.05 -2.86
CA ASP A 85 24.31 -7.06 -2.55
C ASP A 85 23.67 -8.44 -2.42
N LEU A 86 24.14 -9.38 -3.24
CA LEU A 86 23.66 -10.76 -3.30
C LEU A 86 24.67 -11.75 -2.73
N GLN A 87 25.84 -11.29 -2.27
CA GLN A 87 26.98 -12.15 -1.96
C GLN A 87 27.33 -12.16 -0.47
N ARG A 88 27.00 -11.11 0.26
CA ARG A 88 27.40 -10.95 1.65
C ARG A 88 26.22 -11.13 2.62
N GLY A 89 26.56 -11.59 3.82
CA GLY A 89 25.65 -11.73 4.95
C GLY A 89 26.45 -11.86 6.24
N ARG A 90 25.78 -11.71 7.38
CA ARG A 90 26.40 -11.74 8.71
C ARG A 90 25.56 -12.55 9.68
N ILE A 91 26.21 -13.19 10.64
CA ILE A 91 25.55 -13.81 11.79
C ILE A 91 26.04 -13.11 13.05
N TYR A 92 25.09 -12.63 13.84
CA TYR A 92 25.35 -12.04 15.16
C TYR A 92 24.94 -13.00 16.25
N ARG A 93 25.81 -13.19 17.25
CA ARG A 93 25.44 -13.77 18.54
C ARG A 93 25.28 -12.64 19.56
N ILE A 94 24.10 -12.54 20.17
CA ILE A 94 23.78 -11.57 21.22
C ILE A 94 23.84 -12.27 22.57
N VAL A 95 24.71 -11.78 23.43
CA VAL A 95 25.00 -12.33 24.74
C VAL A 95 25.53 -11.19 25.64
N PRO A 96 25.41 -11.27 26.98
CA PRO A 96 26.13 -10.36 27.86
C PRO A 96 27.63 -10.32 27.58
N GLU A 97 28.25 -9.13 27.70
CA GLU A 97 29.64 -8.89 27.30
C GLU A 97 30.63 -9.86 27.95
N ASN A 98 30.42 -10.20 29.23
CA ASN A 98 31.26 -11.14 29.98
C ASN A 98 31.21 -12.59 29.45
N MET A 99 30.31 -12.92 28.52
CA MET A 99 30.16 -14.25 27.91
C MET A 99 30.44 -14.25 26.40
N ARG A 100 31.00 -13.16 25.87
CA ARG A 100 31.32 -13.04 24.45
C ARG A 100 32.24 -14.15 23.93
N ALA A 101 33.24 -14.54 24.73
CA ALA A 101 34.25 -15.54 24.37
C ALA A 101 33.84 -17.01 24.68
N THR A 102 32.68 -17.25 25.29
CA THR A 102 32.38 -18.53 25.97
C THR A 102 31.30 -19.37 25.27
N TYR A 103 31.15 -19.27 23.94
CA TYR A 103 30.15 -20.10 23.27
C TYR A 103 30.49 -21.58 23.38
N LYS A 104 29.62 -22.35 24.03
CA LYS A 104 29.67 -23.81 24.03
C LYS A 104 28.27 -24.35 23.80
N MET A 105 28.13 -25.25 22.83
CA MET A 105 26.88 -25.98 22.61
C MET A 105 26.77 -27.06 23.70
N PRO A 106 25.77 -27.01 24.60
CA PRO A 106 25.58 -28.06 25.60
C PRO A 106 25.16 -29.36 24.93
N GLU A 107 25.85 -30.46 25.23
CA GLU A 107 25.42 -31.81 24.87
C GLU A 107 24.07 -32.13 25.55
N GLN A 108 23.22 -32.85 24.83
CA GLN A 108 21.88 -33.22 25.29
C GLN A 108 21.74 -34.74 25.31
N ASP A 109 21.19 -35.29 26.39
CA ASP A 109 20.83 -36.70 26.47
C ASP A 109 19.35 -36.88 26.10
N TYR A 110 19.09 -37.56 24.99
CA TYR A 110 17.75 -37.93 24.55
C TYR A 110 17.45 -39.42 24.73
N ALA A 111 18.42 -40.21 25.22
CA ALA A 111 18.31 -41.66 25.32
C ALA A 111 17.66 -42.10 26.64
N THR A 112 17.71 -41.27 27.69
CA THR A 112 17.08 -41.56 28.98
C THR A 112 15.90 -40.62 29.27
N PRO A 113 14.85 -41.09 29.99
CA PRO A 113 13.76 -40.21 30.41
C PRO A 113 14.23 -38.97 31.17
N LYS A 114 15.19 -39.14 32.09
CA LYS A 114 15.74 -38.04 32.90
C LYS A 114 16.48 -37.03 32.05
N GLY A 115 17.36 -37.49 31.15
CA GLY A 115 18.09 -36.63 30.22
C GLY A 115 17.15 -35.85 29.31
N ALA A 116 16.16 -36.55 28.73
CA ALA A 116 15.21 -35.93 27.82
C ALA A 116 14.29 -34.93 28.54
N VAL A 117 13.89 -35.17 29.79
CA VAL A 117 13.15 -34.19 30.62
C VAL A 117 13.98 -32.93 30.92
N ILE A 118 15.30 -33.06 31.12
CA ILE A 118 16.21 -31.91 31.24
C ILE A 118 16.25 -31.14 29.91
N ALA A 119 16.43 -31.84 28.78
CA ALA A 119 16.47 -31.22 27.46
C ALA A 119 15.14 -30.55 27.07
N LEU A 120 14.00 -31.09 27.53
CA LEU A 120 12.67 -30.50 27.33
C LEU A 120 12.56 -29.10 27.95
N GLN A 121 13.38 -28.80 28.95
CA GLN A 121 13.41 -27.50 29.63
C GLN A 121 14.25 -26.44 28.89
N ASN A 122 15.01 -26.81 27.85
CA ASN A 122 15.89 -25.91 27.13
C ASN A 122 15.15 -24.74 26.42
N PRO A 123 15.70 -23.51 26.36
CA PRO A 123 15.08 -22.38 25.66
C PRO A 123 15.16 -22.44 24.11
N ASN A 124 16.01 -23.28 23.54
CA ASN A 124 16.06 -23.55 22.09
C ASN A 124 14.94 -24.51 21.65
N LEU A 125 14.26 -24.18 20.55
CA LEU A 125 13.12 -24.94 20.03
C LEU A 125 13.50 -26.35 19.54
N ASP A 126 14.65 -26.51 18.90
CA ASP A 126 15.08 -27.79 18.32
C ASP A 126 15.43 -28.81 19.41
N VAL A 127 16.17 -28.36 20.45
CA VAL A 127 16.48 -29.19 21.62
C VAL A 127 15.20 -29.67 22.30
N ARG A 128 14.22 -28.77 22.48
CA ARG A 128 12.90 -29.15 23.01
C ARG A 128 12.16 -30.12 22.12
N ARG A 129 12.22 -29.93 20.79
CA ARG A 129 11.53 -30.80 19.83
C ARG A 129 12.11 -32.22 19.88
N HIS A 130 13.43 -32.37 19.90
CA HIS A 130 14.08 -33.67 20.05
C HIS A 130 13.72 -34.34 21.38
N ALA A 131 13.76 -33.60 22.48
CA ALA A 131 13.34 -34.09 23.79
C ALA A 131 11.87 -34.56 23.79
N PHE A 132 10.98 -33.76 23.19
CA PHE A 132 9.57 -34.09 23.06
C PHE A 132 9.35 -35.37 22.23
N VAL A 133 10.07 -35.54 21.09
CA VAL A 133 10.01 -36.78 20.30
C VAL A 133 10.46 -37.97 21.15
N ALA A 134 11.62 -37.85 21.79
CA ALA A 134 12.21 -38.92 22.58
C ALA A 134 11.28 -39.38 23.71
N LEU A 135 10.78 -38.44 24.52
CA LEU A 135 9.88 -38.72 25.64
C LEU A 135 8.55 -39.32 25.18
N THR A 136 8.01 -38.85 24.05
CA THR A 136 6.80 -39.45 23.47
C THR A 136 7.07 -40.88 23.00
N GLY A 137 8.21 -41.13 22.35
CA GLY A 137 8.62 -42.46 21.87
C GLY A 137 8.91 -43.44 23.01
N MET A 138 9.40 -42.96 24.15
CA MET A 138 9.61 -43.74 25.37
C MET A 138 8.29 -44.21 26.03
N GLY A 139 7.17 -43.53 25.73
CA GLY A 139 5.85 -43.88 26.26
C GLY A 139 5.80 -43.92 27.78
N GLU A 140 5.28 -45.02 28.33
CA GLU A 140 5.06 -45.21 29.77
C GLU A 140 6.34 -45.05 30.61
N SER A 141 7.51 -45.42 30.05
CA SER A 141 8.80 -45.32 30.76
C SER A 141 9.21 -43.86 31.07
N ALA A 142 8.63 -42.87 30.38
CA ALA A 142 8.89 -41.46 30.62
C ALA A 142 7.97 -40.82 31.68
N ILE A 143 6.86 -41.48 32.04
CA ILE A 143 5.80 -40.87 32.86
C ILE A 143 6.32 -40.46 34.24
N ALA A 144 7.09 -41.30 34.92
CA ALA A 144 7.56 -41.01 36.27
C ALA A 144 8.43 -39.74 36.32
N GLU A 145 9.29 -39.50 35.32
CA GLU A 145 10.12 -38.29 35.26
C GLU A 145 9.33 -37.06 34.83
N LEU A 146 8.37 -37.23 33.91
CA LEU A 146 7.45 -36.16 33.51
C LEU A 146 6.53 -35.72 34.65
N GLU A 147 6.04 -36.67 35.46
CA GLU A 147 5.19 -36.40 36.62
C GLU A 147 5.94 -35.60 37.69
N LYS A 148 7.22 -35.90 37.91
CA LYS A 148 8.09 -35.05 38.76
C LYS A 148 8.12 -33.62 38.22
N LEU A 149 8.39 -33.44 36.92
CA LEU A 149 8.43 -32.09 36.33
C LEU A 149 7.06 -31.37 36.43
N TRP A 150 5.97 -32.09 36.22
CA TRP A 150 4.60 -31.57 36.33
C TRP A 150 4.23 -31.13 37.75
N SER A 151 4.63 -31.91 38.76
CA SER A 151 4.23 -31.71 40.15
C SER A 151 5.14 -30.75 40.93
N THR A 152 6.45 -30.74 40.65
CA THR A 152 7.42 -30.04 41.51
C THR A 152 8.01 -28.78 40.91
N SER A 153 7.90 -28.55 39.59
CA SER A 153 8.51 -27.36 38.98
C SER A 153 7.85 -26.06 39.45
N PRO A 154 8.61 -25.06 39.95
CA PRO A 154 8.05 -23.75 40.27
C PRO A 154 7.72 -22.93 39.02
N ASN A 155 8.25 -23.31 37.85
CA ASN A 155 8.00 -22.63 36.59
C ASN A 155 6.81 -23.28 35.87
N PRO A 156 5.67 -22.57 35.70
CA PRO A 156 4.48 -23.13 35.05
C PRO A 156 4.74 -23.51 33.59
N ARG A 157 5.69 -22.89 32.89
CA ARG A 157 6.03 -23.31 31.52
C ARG A 157 6.64 -24.69 31.47
N MET A 158 7.48 -25.07 32.46
CA MET A 158 8.06 -26.41 32.47
C MET A 158 7.00 -27.46 32.80
N ARG A 159 6.07 -27.13 33.71
CA ARG A 159 4.87 -27.94 33.98
C ARG A 159 4.04 -28.12 32.71
N ALA A 160 3.77 -27.03 31.98
CA ALA A 160 3.03 -27.07 30.71
C ALA A 160 3.71 -27.96 29.66
N ARG A 161 5.05 -27.95 29.56
CA ARG A 161 5.80 -28.83 28.66
C ARG A 161 5.68 -30.30 29.06
N ALA A 162 5.77 -30.60 30.35
CA ALA A 162 5.54 -31.96 30.85
C ALA A 162 4.11 -32.43 30.53
N LEU A 163 3.11 -31.60 30.81
CA LEU A 163 1.70 -31.85 30.51
C LEU A 163 1.46 -32.15 29.02
N TRP A 164 2.16 -31.44 28.12
CA TRP A 164 2.03 -31.67 26.67
C TRP A 164 2.50 -33.05 26.21
N VAL A 165 3.46 -33.64 26.92
CA VAL A 165 3.90 -35.02 26.69
C VAL A 165 2.98 -36.00 27.41
N LEU A 166 2.66 -35.76 28.68
CA LEU A 166 1.78 -36.60 29.50
C LEU A 166 0.39 -36.77 28.87
N SER A 167 -0.13 -35.73 28.20
CA SER A 167 -1.43 -35.78 27.52
C SER A 167 -1.48 -36.76 26.36
N LYS A 168 -0.33 -37.24 25.87
CA LYS A 168 -0.21 -38.23 24.80
C LYS A 168 -0.02 -39.66 25.32
N SER A 169 0.04 -39.84 26.64
CA SER A 169 0.14 -41.15 27.30
C SER A 169 -1.22 -41.75 27.61
N THR A 170 -1.24 -43.02 28.06
CA THR A 170 -2.47 -43.68 28.52
C THR A 170 -3.09 -43.01 29.76
N THR A 171 -2.27 -42.29 30.54
CA THR A 171 -2.69 -41.59 31.76
C THR A 171 -3.18 -40.15 31.51
N ALA A 172 -3.35 -39.74 30.25
CA ALA A 172 -3.76 -38.38 29.89
C ALA A 172 -4.99 -37.85 30.66
N PRO A 173 -6.09 -38.62 30.87
CA PRO A 173 -7.25 -38.11 31.59
C PRO A 173 -6.95 -37.58 33.00
N LYS A 174 -6.01 -38.20 33.73
CA LYS A 174 -5.56 -37.75 35.07
C LYS A 174 -4.99 -36.33 34.95
N TYR A 175 -3.98 -36.15 34.12
CA TYR A 175 -3.25 -34.88 34.02
C TYR A 175 -4.07 -33.76 33.37
N LEU A 176 -4.97 -34.08 32.43
CA LEU A 176 -5.91 -33.11 31.88
C LEU A 176 -6.88 -32.62 32.96
N SER A 177 -7.38 -33.51 33.82
CA SER A 177 -8.24 -33.15 34.95
C SER A 177 -7.49 -32.32 36.00
N GLU A 178 -6.24 -32.66 36.31
CA GLU A 178 -5.40 -31.87 37.23
C GLU A 178 -5.11 -30.47 36.67
N ALA A 179 -4.85 -30.37 35.36
CA ALA A 179 -4.54 -29.11 34.71
C ALA A 179 -5.70 -28.10 34.77
N ILE A 180 -6.95 -28.54 34.52
CA ILE A 180 -8.11 -27.64 34.57
C ILE A 180 -8.47 -27.20 36.00
N ASN A 181 -8.07 -27.96 37.03
CA ASN A 181 -8.28 -27.63 38.44
C ASN A 181 -7.11 -26.84 39.05
N ASN A 182 -6.05 -26.59 38.27
CA ASN A 182 -4.89 -25.84 38.73
C ASN A 182 -5.25 -24.36 38.97
N PRO A 183 -4.71 -23.68 40.00
CA PRO A 183 -4.97 -22.25 40.20
C PRO A 183 -4.39 -21.35 39.10
N ASP A 184 -3.34 -21.80 38.39
CA ASP A 184 -2.71 -21.01 37.31
C ASP A 184 -3.55 -21.08 36.01
N PRO A 185 -4.06 -19.93 35.50
CA PRO A 185 -4.86 -19.91 34.28
C PRO A 185 -4.12 -20.42 33.04
N ASP A 186 -2.79 -20.25 32.96
CA ASP A 186 -2.02 -20.72 31.80
C ASP A 186 -1.94 -22.25 31.76
N LEU A 187 -1.96 -22.91 32.94
CA LEU A 187 -2.04 -24.38 33.03
C LEU A 187 -3.43 -24.91 32.71
N LYS A 188 -4.51 -24.21 33.11
CA LYS A 188 -5.87 -24.53 32.67
C LYS A 188 -6.00 -24.46 31.16
N ILE A 189 -5.51 -23.37 30.56
CA ILE A 189 -5.50 -23.18 29.10
C ILE A 189 -4.69 -24.28 28.40
N THR A 190 -3.51 -24.62 28.93
CA THR A 190 -2.68 -25.70 28.38
C THR A 190 -3.41 -27.04 28.44
N GLY A 191 -4.07 -27.35 29.57
CA GLY A 191 -4.88 -28.55 29.73
C GLY A 191 -6.00 -28.63 28.69
N LEU A 192 -6.73 -27.54 28.47
CA LEU A 192 -7.80 -27.50 27.47
C LEU A 192 -7.28 -27.68 26.03
N ARG A 193 -6.15 -27.05 25.70
CA ARG A 193 -5.50 -27.21 24.38
C ARG A 193 -4.99 -28.63 24.17
N ALA A 194 -4.43 -29.24 25.21
CA ALA A 194 -3.95 -30.63 25.17
C ALA A 194 -5.11 -31.59 24.99
N ALA A 195 -6.22 -31.40 25.72
CA ALA A 195 -7.45 -32.17 25.58
C ALA A 195 -8.02 -32.09 24.15
N ARG A 196 -7.95 -30.91 23.51
CA ARG A 196 -8.37 -30.73 22.12
C ARG A 196 -7.48 -31.50 21.14
N GLU A 197 -6.16 -31.44 21.33
CA GLU A 197 -5.18 -32.15 20.50
C GLU A 197 -5.40 -33.67 20.50
N VAL A 198 -5.67 -34.25 21.67
CA VAL A 198 -5.94 -35.69 21.81
C VAL A 198 -7.41 -36.07 21.74
N ASN A 199 -8.28 -35.09 21.43
CA ASN A 199 -9.74 -35.23 21.34
C ASN A 199 -10.38 -35.96 22.54
N SER A 200 -9.95 -35.65 23.77
CA SER A 200 -10.39 -36.33 24.99
C SER A 200 -11.17 -35.39 25.93
N ASN A 201 -12.41 -35.74 26.26
CA ASN A 201 -13.28 -35.05 27.23
C ASN A 201 -13.43 -33.53 27.03
N LEU A 202 -13.25 -33.01 25.81
CA LEU A 202 -13.10 -31.57 25.58
C LEU A 202 -14.31 -30.74 26.04
N LEU A 203 -15.54 -31.15 25.72
CA LEU A 203 -16.76 -30.42 26.10
C LEU A 203 -16.96 -30.41 27.62
N LYS A 204 -16.74 -31.56 28.28
CA LYS A 204 -16.80 -31.66 29.74
C LYS A 204 -15.81 -30.70 30.41
N LEU A 205 -14.56 -30.64 29.92
CA LEU A 205 -13.53 -29.75 30.45
C LEU A 205 -13.85 -28.26 30.18
N ALA A 206 -14.31 -27.93 28.97
CA ALA A 206 -14.73 -26.57 28.63
C ALA A 206 -15.95 -26.11 29.46
N GLY A 207 -16.91 -27.01 29.70
CA GLY A 207 -18.07 -26.77 30.55
C GLY A 207 -17.69 -26.50 32.00
N ALA A 208 -16.70 -27.22 32.55
CA ALA A 208 -16.18 -26.96 33.90
C ALA A 208 -15.54 -25.56 34.04
N LEU A 209 -14.96 -25.04 32.95
CA LEU A 209 -14.25 -23.76 32.91
C LEU A 209 -15.10 -22.59 32.37
N VAL A 210 -16.38 -22.81 32.09
CA VAL A 210 -17.26 -21.79 31.48
C VAL A 210 -17.40 -20.53 32.34
N ASN A 211 -17.30 -20.69 33.65
CA ASN A 211 -17.41 -19.64 34.66
C ASN A 211 -16.06 -19.22 35.25
N ASP A 212 -14.94 -19.61 34.63
CA ASP A 212 -13.62 -19.24 35.13
C ASP A 212 -13.48 -17.71 35.21
N PRO A 213 -12.91 -17.14 36.30
CA PRO A 213 -12.74 -15.69 36.43
C PRO A 213 -11.80 -15.11 35.37
N ASP A 214 -10.82 -15.88 34.89
CA ASP A 214 -9.85 -15.42 33.90
C ASP A 214 -10.46 -15.42 32.48
N ALA A 215 -10.44 -14.26 31.83
CA ALA A 215 -11.00 -14.08 30.50
C ALA A 215 -10.25 -14.86 29.41
N GLN A 216 -8.96 -15.14 29.57
CA GLN A 216 -8.17 -15.95 28.64
C GLN A 216 -8.52 -17.43 28.76
N VAL A 217 -8.87 -17.91 29.96
CA VAL A 217 -9.42 -19.28 30.14
C VAL A 217 -10.75 -19.40 29.41
N ARG A 218 -11.69 -18.47 29.65
CA ARG A 218 -13.00 -18.46 28.94
C ARG A 218 -12.84 -18.32 27.42
N ARG A 219 -11.87 -17.52 26.95
CA ARG A 219 -11.51 -17.41 25.54
C ARG A 219 -11.11 -18.77 24.96
N ASP A 220 -10.21 -19.49 25.62
CA ASP A 220 -9.79 -20.80 25.15
C ASP A 220 -10.93 -21.83 25.21
N CYS A 221 -11.86 -21.73 26.17
CA CYS A 221 -13.12 -22.48 26.14
C CYS A 221 -13.92 -22.20 24.86
N ALA A 222 -14.10 -20.93 24.48
CA ALA A 222 -14.82 -20.58 23.25
C ALA A 222 -14.14 -21.18 22.00
N ILE A 223 -12.80 -21.07 21.90
CA ILE A 223 -12.04 -21.60 20.77
C ILE A 223 -12.11 -23.14 20.72
N ALA A 224 -12.18 -23.81 21.86
CA ALA A 224 -12.30 -25.27 21.94
C ALA A 224 -13.59 -25.81 21.29
N LEU A 225 -14.64 -24.98 21.20
CA LEU A 225 -15.93 -25.33 20.59
C LEU A 225 -15.92 -25.25 19.06
N ARG A 226 -14.84 -24.76 18.44
CA ARG A 226 -14.75 -24.65 16.98
C ARG A 226 -15.04 -25.99 16.32
N HIS A 227 -16.01 -25.99 15.40
CA HIS A 227 -16.47 -27.17 14.63
C HIS A 227 -17.19 -28.26 15.45
N ARG A 228 -17.62 -27.94 16.67
CA ARG A 228 -18.42 -28.85 17.52
C ARG A 228 -19.90 -28.63 17.30
N ASN A 229 -20.60 -29.67 16.85
CA ASN A 229 -22.02 -29.64 16.52
C ASN A 229 -22.91 -30.27 17.61
N GLU A 230 -22.31 -30.80 18.67
CA GLU A 230 -23.02 -31.42 19.78
C GLU A 230 -23.91 -30.37 20.51
N PRO A 231 -25.13 -30.72 20.96
CA PRO A 231 -26.01 -29.80 21.68
C PRO A 231 -25.37 -29.15 22.92
N GLU A 232 -24.54 -29.91 23.64
CA GLU A 232 -23.78 -29.42 24.78
C GLU A 232 -22.83 -28.28 24.40
N ALA A 233 -22.21 -28.31 23.21
CA ALA A 233 -21.32 -27.25 22.75
C ALA A 233 -22.07 -25.91 22.61
N ALA A 234 -23.31 -25.93 22.10
CA ALA A 234 -24.15 -24.74 22.00
C ALA A 234 -24.54 -24.18 23.37
N THR A 235 -24.81 -25.06 24.35
CA THR A 235 -25.07 -24.65 25.74
C THR A 235 -23.86 -23.97 26.36
N ILE A 236 -22.66 -24.56 26.22
CA ILE A 236 -21.42 -23.97 26.73
C ILE A 236 -21.15 -22.63 26.03
N TRP A 237 -21.29 -22.58 24.71
CA TRP A 237 -21.08 -21.36 23.94
C TRP A 237 -22.03 -20.23 24.37
N ALA A 238 -23.32 -20.53 24.55
CA ALA A 238 -24.32 -19.57 25.00
C ALA A 238 -23.96 -18.96 26.36
N ALA A 239 -23.51 -19.80 27.31
CA ALA A 239 -23.05 -19.35 28.62
C ALA A 239 -21.79 -18.48 28.56
N LEU A 240 -20.85 -18.77 27.64
CA LEU A 240 -19.69 -17.92 27.39
C LEU A 240 -20.10 -16.59 26.74
N ALA A 241 -20.98 -16.62 25.75
CA ALA A 241 -21.44 -15.45 25.00
C ALA A 241 -22.23 -14.48 25.89
N ALA A 242 -23.03 -14.99 26.83
CA ALA A 242 -23.77 -14.19 27.81
C ALA A 242 -22.86 -13.38 28.76
N LYS A 243 -21.56 -13.72 28.84
CA LYS A 243 -20.56 -12.98 29.63
C LYS A 243 -19.84 -11.88 28.84
N HIS A 244 -20.08 -11.75 27.53
CA HIS A 244 -19.51 -10.67 26.74
C HIS A 244 -20.19 -9.36 27.13
N ASP A 245 -19.39 -8.37 27.53
CA ASP A 245 -19.87 -7.08 28.04
C ASP A 245 -19.88 -5.97 26.96
N GLY A 246 -19.25 -6.22 25.81
CA GLY A 246 -19.08 -5.25 24.72
C GLY A 246 -17.72 -4.55 24.68
N ASN A 247 -16.80 -4.85 25.61
CA ASN A 247 -15.51 -4.16 25.71
C ASN A 247 -14.34 -4.99 25.17
N ASP A 248 -14.41 -6.31 25.29
CA ASP A 248 -13.31 -7.20 24.91
C ASP A 248 -13.48 -7.78 23.49
N LYS A 249 -12.84 -7.12 22.51
CA LYS A 249 -12.86 -7.58 21.11
C LYS A 249 -12.27 -8.98 20.93
N TRP A 250 -11.26 -9.36 21.72
CA TRP A 250 -10.59 -10.64 21.57
C TRP A 250 -11.45 -11.79 22.07
N TYR A 251 -12.25 -11.52 23.11
CA TYR A 251 -13.28 -12.44 23.58
C TYR A 251 -14.38 -12.62 22.53
N LEU A 252 -14.88 -11.53 21.93
CA LEU A 252 -15.87 -11.58 20.85
C LEU A 252 -15.38 -12.39 19.64
N GLU A 253 -14.13 -12.18 19.21
CA GLU A 253 -13.58 -12.95 18.09
C GLU A 253 -13.40 -14.43 18.43
N ALA A 254 -13.03 -14.76 19.67
CA ALA A 254 -12.95 -16.15 20.11
C ALA A 254 -14.32 -16.84 20.09
N LEU A 255 -15.39 -16.15 20.53
CA LEU A 255 -16.77 -16.63 20.39
C LEU A 255 -17.13 -16.86 18.91
N GLY A 256 -16.73 -15.93 18.03
CA GLY A 256 -16.95 -16.07 16.60
C GLY A 256 -16.20 -17.25 15.96
N ILE A 257 -14.99 -17.55 16.42
CA ILE A 257 -14.22 -18.74 16.01
C ILE A 257 -14.89 -20.02 16.55
N GLY A 258 -15.37 -20.00 17.79
CA GLY A 258 -16.08 -21.12 18.42
C GLY A 258 -17.36 -21.50 17.66
N ALA A 259 -18.11 -20.50 17.19
CA ALA A 259 -19.36 -20.69 16.45
C ALA A 259 -19.17 -21.02 14.96
N ASP A 260 -17.93 -21.18 14.46
CA ASP A 260 -17.66 -21.46 13.05
C ASP A 260 -18.44 -22.70 12.57
N LYS A 261 -19.25 -22.52 11.51
CA LYS A 261 -20.22 -23.49 10.95
C LYS A 261 -21.41 -23.88 11.85
N GLN A 262 -21.56 -23.30 13.03
CA GLN A 262 -22.57 -23.70 14.03
C GLN A 262 -23.46 -22.54 14.50
N TRP A 263 -23.45 -21.41 13.77
CA TRP A 263 -24.13 -20.18 14.16
C TRP A 263 -25.63 -20.33 14.41
N ASP A 264 -26.35 -21.16 13.63
CA ASP A 264 -27.79 -21.35 13.80
C ASP A 264 -28.10 -21.93 15.20
N GLN A 265 -27.47 -23.04 15.55
CA GLN A 265 -27.67 -23.71 16.84
C GLN A 265 -27.14 -22.86 18.00
N PHE A 266 -26.00 -22.20 17.82
CA PHE A 266 -25.34 -21.44 18.89
C PHE A 266 -26.09 -20.15 19.20
N LEU A 267 -26.54 -19.41 18.18
CA LEU A 267 -27.35 -18.22 18.39
C LEU A 267 -28.73 -18.59 18.95
N ALA A 268 -29.35 -19.68 18.48
CA ALA A 268 -30.62 -20.16 19.04
C ALA A 268 -30.49 -20.52 20.53
N ALA A 269 -29.39 -21.15 20.95
CA ALA A 269 -29.12 -21.43 22.36
C ALA A 269 -28.88 -20.13 23.16
N TYR A 270 -28.12 -19.20 22.61
CA TYR A 270 -27.86 -17.90 23.24
C TYR A 270 -29.14 -17.08 23.44
N LEU A 271 -30.06 -17.05 22.47
CA LEU A 271 -31.33 -16.32 22.60
C LEU A 271 -32.26 -16.91 23.68
N LYS A 272 -32.07 -18.17 24.09
CA LYS A 272 -32.77 -18.72 25.26
C LYS A 272 -32.22 -18.18 26.59
N VAL A 273 -30.93 -17.84 26.62
CA VAL A 273 -30.24 -17.27 27.79
C VAL A 273 -30.41 -15.74 27.83
N VAL A 274 -30.37 -15.09 26.67
CA VAL A 274 -30.51 -13.64 26.50
C VAL A 274 -31.66 -13.36 25.50
N PRO A 275 -32.91 -13.30 25.96
CA PRO A 275 -34.09 -13.17 25.07
C PRO A 275 -34.10 -11.87 24.24
N ASP A 276 -33.62 -10.76 24.81
CA ASP A 276 -33.45 -9.50 24.09
C ASP A 276 -31.97 -9.09 24.03
N PRO A 277 -31.23 -9.53 22.98
CA PRO A 277 -29.81 -9.24 22.86
C PRO A 277 -29.52 -7.77 22.52
N LEU A 278 -30.52 -6.96 22.17
CA LEU A 278 -30.28 -5.58 21.77
C LEU A 278 -30.12 -4.63 22.97
N LEU A 279 -30.54 -5.05 24.17
CA LEU A 279 -30.48 -4.24 25.39
C LEU A 279 -29.04 -3.95 25.84
N THR A 280 -28.11 -4.88 25.64
CA THR A 280 -26.72 -4.76 26.12
C THR A 280 -25.75 -4.53 24.96
N ALA A 281 -24.61 -3.88 25.25
CA ALA A 281 -23.54 -3.72 24.26
C ALA A 281 -22.99 -5.07 23.79
N GLY A 282 -22.77 -6.00 24.73
CA GLY A 282 -22.35 -7.36 24.44
C GLY A 282 -23.33 -8.12 23.54
N GLY A 283 -24.64 -8.05 23.80
CA GLY A 283 -25.62 -8.74 22.96
C GLY A 283 -25.69 -8.18 21.54
N ARG A 284 -25.56 -6.86 21.35
CA ARG A 284 -25.44 -6.24 20.02
C ARG A 284 -24.19 -6.70 19.28
N ASP A 285 -23.08 -6.89 19.99
CA ASP A 285 -21.85 -7.45 19.43
C ASP A 285 -22.02 -8.90 18.98
N ILE A 286 -22.70 -9.74 19.78
CA ILE A 286 -23.01 -11.13 19.43
C ILE A 286 -23.87 -11.19 18.17
N VAL A 287 -24.93 -10.39 18.09
CA VAL A 287 -25.77 -10.27 16.89
C VAL A 287 -24.95 -9.83 15.68
N TRP A 288 -24.08 -8.82 15.83
CA TRP A 288 -23.20 -8.36 14.75
C TRP A 288 -22.21 -9.42 14.29
N ARG A 289 -21.67 -10.22 15.22
CA ARG A 289 -20.69 -11.25 14.92
C ARG A 289 -21.32 -12.48 14.28
N ALA A 290 -22.60 -12.72 14.56
CA ALA A 290 -23.35 -13.85 14.04
C ALA A 290 -23.40 -13.86 12.51
N ARG A 291 -23.45 -15.08 11.95
CA ARG A 291 -23.45 -15.37 10.51
C ARG A 291 -24.59 -16.32 10.16
N THR A 292 -25.79 -16.00 10.66
CA THR A 292 -27.01 -16.81 10.57
C THR A 292 -28.23 -15.94 10.34
N ASN A 293 -29.18 -16.41 9.52
CA ASN A 293 -30.45 -15.74 9.24
C ASN A 293 -31.24 -15.39 10.51
N ILE A 294 -31.06 -16.13 11.61
CA ILE A 294 -31.66 -15.83 12.92
C ILE A 294 -31.30 -14.41 13.41
N ALA A 295 -30.11 -13.90 13.06
CA ALA A 295 -29.66 -12.56 13.43
C ALA A 295 -30.19 -11.44 12.51
N LEU A 296 -30.75 -11.74 11.33
CA LEU A 296 -31.19 -10.71 10.36
C LEU A 296 -32.20 -9.72 10.95
N PRO A 297 -33.28 -10.15 11.65
CA PRO A 297 -34.26 -9.20 12.22
C PRO A 297 -33.61 -8.22 13.21
N TYR A 298 -32.62 -8.68 13.97
CA TYR A 298 -31.88 -7.86 14.93
C TYR A 298 -30.93 -6.89 14.23
N LEU A 299 -30.23 -7.34 13.18
CA LEU A 299 -29.37 -6.49 12.36
C LEU A 299 -30.16 -5.39 11.66
N VAL A 300 -31.35 -5.67 11.14
CA VAL A 300 -32.23 -4.67 10.53
C VAL A 300 -32.63 -3.61 11.56
N LYS A 301 -33.05 -4.01 12.77
CA LYS A 301 -33.37 -3.07 13.86
C LYS A 301 -32.18 -2.15 14.18
N LEU A 302 -30.99 -2.72 14.31
CA LEU A 302 -29.76 -1.96 14.59
C LEU A 302 -29.33 -1.05 13.43
N ALA A 303 -29.52 -1.50 12.19
CA ALA A 303 -29.19 -0.73 11.00
C ALA A 303 -30.14 0.46 10.80
N LYS A 304 -31.41 0.34 11.19
CA LYS A 304 -32.43 1.39 11.00
C LYS A 304 -32.59 2.36 12.16
N ASP A 305 -31.98 2.09 13.30
CA ASP A 305 -32.09 2.92 14.51
C ASP A 305 -31.55 4.34 14.27
N ALA A 306 -32.46 5.28 14.03
CA ALA A 306 -32.13 6.68 13.76
C ALA A 306 -31.60 7.42 15.01
N SER A 307 -31.76 6.87 16.21
CA SER A 307 -31.19 7.46 17.43
C SER A 307 -29.67 7.29 17.50
N VAL A 308 -29.11 6.34 16.74
CA VAL A 308 -27.67 6.09 16.66
C VAL A 308 -27.10 6.73 15.38
N PRO A 309 -25.99 7.51 15.46
CA PRO A 309 -25.35 8.07 14.29
C PRO A 309 -25.00 7.01 13.24
N LEU A 310 -25.25 7.29 11.95
CA LEU A 310 -25.02 6.34 10.85
C LEU A 310 -23.60 5.75 10.85
N LYS A 311 -22.58 6.56 11.20
CA LYS A 311 -21.18 6.12 11.30
C LYS A 311 -21.00 4.92 12.25
N SER A 312 -21.73 4.88 13.36
CA SER A 312 -21.70 3.78 14.33
C SER A 312 -22.52 2.58 13.88
N ARG A 313 -23.44 2.76 12.93
CA ARG A 313 -24.28 1.70 12.33
C ARG A 313 -23.63 1.02 11.12
N LEU A 314 -22.60 1.61 10.51
CA LEU A 314 -21.92 1.06 9.32
C LEU A 314 -21.47 -0.39 9.48
N ARG A 315 -21.08 -0.79 10.69
CA ARG A 315 -20.68 -2.18 10.99
C ARG A 315 -21.80 -3.20 10.73
N TYR A 316 -23.06 -2.82 10.88
CA TYR A 316 -24.21 -3.70 10.64
C TYR A 316 -24.49 -3.87 9.15
N PHE A 317 -24.29 -2.81 8.34
CA PHE A 317 -24.33 -2.94 6.88
C PHE A 317 -23.27 -3.91 6.37
N ARG A 318 -22.04 -3.79 6.90
CA ARG A 318 -20.97 -4.75 6.59
C ARG A 318 -21.30 -6.18 7.05
N ALA A 319 -22.10 -6.35 8.11
CA ALA A 319 -22.50 -7.68 8.56
C ALA A 319 -23.36 -8.40 7.52
N PHE A 320 -24.24 -7.68 6.80
CA PHE A 320 -25.08 -8.27 5.75
C PHE A 320 -24.28 -8.87 4.58
N ASP A 321 -23.04 -8.45 4.34
CA ASP A 321 -22.18 -9.04 3.29
C ASP A 321 -21.81 -10.51 3.56
N PHE A 322 -22.01 -10.98 4.78
CA PHE A 322 -21.72 -12.36 5.17
C PHE A 322 -22.95 -13.27 5.18
N TYR A 323 -24.08 -12.82 4.66
CA TYR A 323 -25.34 -13.57 4.62
C TYR A 323 -25.65 -14.07 3.20
N PRO A 324 -26.25 -15.26 3.06
CA PRO A 324 -26.79 -15.72 1.77
C PRO A 324 -27.81 -14.73 1.20
N GLY A 325 -27.86 -14.63 -0.13
CA GLY A 325 -28.52 -13.54 -0.85
C GLY A 325 -30.01 -13.36 -0.55
N ALA A 326 -30.86 -14.38 -0.70
CA ALA A 326 -32.31 -14.19 -0.76
C ALA A 326 -32.92 -13.54 0.50
N GLU A 327 -32.65 -14.09 1.70
CA GLU A 327 -33.22 -13.56 2.95
C GLU A 327 -32.64 -12.19 3.31
N LYS A 328 -31.35 -11.99 3.07
CA LYS A 328 -30.69 -10.68 3.23
C LYS A 328 -31.34 -9.64 2.31
N SER A 329 -31.48 -9.95 1.03
CA SER A 329 -32.03 -9.07 0.02
C SER A 329 -33.46 -8.67 0.36
N LYS A 330 -34.30 -9.65 0.73
CA LYS A 330 -35.67 -9.39 1.18
C LYS A 330 -35.71 -8.40 2.36
N ALA A 331 -34.94 -8.66 3.42
CA ALA A 331 -34.90 -7.81 4.60
C ALA A 331 -34.41 -6.37 4.30
N LEU A 332 -33.44 -6.24 3.39
CA LEU A 332 -32.91 -4.93 2.97
C LEU A 332 -33.87 -4.18 2.04
N VAL A 333 -34.59 -4.88 1.15
CA VAL A 333 -35.63 -4.29 0.31
C VAL A 333 -36.79 -3.77 1.17
N GLU A 334 -37.28 -4.57 2.10
CA GLU A 334 -38.31 -4.14 3.06
C GLU A 334 -37.87 -2.89 3.85
N LEU A 335 -36.61 -2.86 4.29
CA LEU A 335 -36.04 -1.69 4.98
C LEU A 335 -35.94 -0.46 4.06
N LEU A 336 -35.58 -0.64 2.79
CA LEU A 336 -35.52 0.43 1.81
C LEU A 336 -36.90 1.02 1.53
N GLU A 337 -37.91 0.16 1.39
CA GLU A 337 -39.31 0.54 1.19
C GLU A 337 -39.89 1.22 2.42
N GLU A 338 -39.59 0.76 3.64
CA GLU A 338 -39.99 1.40 4.90
C GLU A 338 -39.39 2.82 5.01
N ASN A 339 -38.12 2.98 4.65
CA ASN A 339 -37.44 4.27 4.67
C ASN A 339 -38.06 5.25 3.67
N ASN A 340 -38.49 4.76 2.49
CA ASN A 340 -39.14 5.52 1.43
C ASN A 340 -38.52 6.91 1.17
N GLY A 341 -37.18 7.00 1.19
CA GLY A 341 -36.44 8.21 0.83
C GLY A 341 -36.38 9.28 1.93
N LYS A 342 -36.86 8.98 3.15
CA LYS A 342 -36.79 9.89 4.30
C LYS A 342 -35.35 10.15 4.72
N ASP A 343 -34.51 9.11 4.75
CA ASP A 343 -33.06 9.22 4.96
C ASP A 343 -32.30 8.70 3.74
N LEU A 344 -31.84 9.62 2.87
CA LEU A 344 -31.09 9.29 1.67
C LEU A 344 -29.71 8.67 1.96
N LYS A 345 -29.12 8.94 3.13
CA LYS A 345 -27.85 8.31 3.53
C LYS A 345 -28.07 6.85 3.90
N LEU A 346 -29.17 6.56 4.61
CA LEU A 346 -29.60 5.19 4.89
C LEU A 346 -29.94 4.44 3.59
N SER A 347 -30.76 5.02 2.70
CA SER A 347 -31.06 4.40 1.40
C SER A 347 -29.79 4.09 0.61
N ALA A 348 -28.80 5.00 0.60
CA ALA A 348 -27.52 4.75 -0.06
C ALA A 348 -26.77 3.54 0.53
N MET A 349 -26.72 3.41 1.86
CA MET A 349 -26.06 2.25 2.50
C MET A 349 -26.77 0.93 2.19
N ILE A 350 -28.11 0.94 2.17
CA ILE A 350 -28.91 -0.23 1.81
C ILE A 350 -28.66 -0.62 0.35
N LEU A 351 -28.75 0.33 -0.57
CA LEU A 351 -28.53 0.11 -2.00
C LEU A 351 -27.12 -0.38 -2.31
N LYS A 352 -26.09 0.07 -1.58
CA LYS A 352 -24.72 -0.48 -1.70
C LYS A 352 -24.62 -1.96 -1.27
N SER A 353 -25.57 -2.44 -0.48
CA SER A 353 -25.63 -3.81 0.03
C SER A 353 -26.53 -4.74 -0.80
N LEU A 354 -27.20 -4.21 -1.83
CA LEU A 354 -28.13 -4.90 -2.74
C LEU A 354 -27.59 -4.95 -4.18
N ASN A 355 -28.05 -5.90 -4.98
CA ASN A 355 -27.75 -6.00 -6.41
C ASN A 355 -28.96 -5.57 -7.26
N PRO A 356 -28.78 -5.31 -8.56
CA PRO A 356 -29.89 -4.91 -9.44
C PRO A 356 -31.05 -5.91 -9.49
N GLN A 357 -30.74 -7.22 -9.40
CA GLN A 357 -31.73 -8.30 -9.39
C GLN A 357 -32.57 -8.29 -8.11
N ASP A 358 -32.02 -7.85 -6.99
CA ASP A 358 -32.72 -7.84 -5.71
C ASP A 358 -33.87 -6.82 -5.69
N ILE A 359 -33.81 -5.79 -6.54
CA ILE A 359 -34.80 -4.72 -6.62
C ILE A 359 -35.60 -4.73 -7.94
N SER A 360 -35.42 -5.74 -8.81
CA SER A 360 -36.02 -5.75 -10.14
C SER A 360 -37.55 -5.75 -10.11
N ASP A 361 -38.14 -6.26 -9.04
CA ASP A 361 -39.60 -6.45 -8.94
C ASP A 361 -40.26 -5.39 -8.04
N SER A 362 -39.47 -4.47 -7.46
CA SER A 362 -39.96 -3.38 -6.59
C SER A 362 -39.87 -2.02 -7.30
N PRO A 363 -40.99 -1.47 -7.80
CA PRO A 363 -41.04 -0.12 -8.38
C PRO A 363 -40.58 0.96 -7.38
N VAL A 364 -40.90 0.77 -6.09
CA VAL A 364 -40.50 1.67 -5.00
C VAL A 364 -38.99 1.68 -4.85
N SER A 365 -38.35 0.51 -4.81
CA SER A 365 -36.89 0.40 -4.71
C SER A 365 -36.18 0.96 -5.94
N LYS A 366 -36.74 0.77 -7.15
CA LYS A 366 -36.21 1.39 -8.38
C LYS A 366 -36.27 2.92 -8.32
N ALA A 367 -37.37 3.50 -7.81
CA ALA A 367 -37.47 4.94 -7.63
C ALA A 367 -36.45 5.48 -6.62
N GLN A 368 -36.18 4.74 -5.54
CA GLN A 368 -35.15 5.06 -4.54
C GLN A 368 -33.75 5.15 -5.15
N VAL A 369 -33.40 4.25 -6.11
CA VAL A 369 -32.11 4.30 -6.79
C VAL A 369 -31.88 5.66 -7.42
N GLN A 370 -32.86 6.19 -8.17
CA GLN A 370 -32.70 7.49 -8.82
C GLN A 370 -32.62 8.65 -7.81
N LEU A 371 -33.42 8.61 -6.74
CA LEU A 371 -33.38 9.61 -5.67
C LEU A 371 -31.99 9.69 -5.02
N VAL A 372 -31.45 8.53 -4.63
CA VAL A 372 -30.12 8.45 -4.04
C VAL A 372 -29.08 8.88 -5.06
N LEU A 373 -29.11 8.35 -6.28
CA LEU A 373 -28.15 8.68 -7.33
C LEU A 373 -28.05 10.20 -7.55
N ASN A 374 -29.19 10.88 -7.65
CA ASN A 374 -29.24 12.34 -7.82
C ASN A 374 -28.57 13.07 -6.65
N SER A 375 -28.80 12.61 -5.41
CA SER A 375 -28.23 13.24 -4.20
C SER A 375 -26.70 13.09 -4.06
N TYR A 376 -26.10 12.10 -4.74
CA TYR A 376 -24.65 11.85 -4.71
C TYR A 376 -23.92 12.36 -5.95
N THR A 377 -24.59 13.08 -6.85
CA THR A 377 -24.00 13.61 -8.09
C THR A 377 -22.65 14.28 -7.83
N GLY A 378 -21.62 13.91 -8.59
CA GLY A 378 -20.28 14.49 -8.47
C GLY A 378 -19.34 13.80 -7.46
N THR A 379 -19.77 12.70 -6.84
CA THR A 379 -18.98 11.93 -5.85
C THR A 379 -18.55 10.56 -6.39
N GLN A 380 -17.67 9.85 -5.67
CA GLN A 380 -17.31 8.45 -5.98
C GLN A 380 -18.54 7.53 -5.82
N ASP A 381 -19.35 7.77 -4.79
CA ASP A 381 -20.56 6.98 -4.53
C ASP A 381 -21.54 7.02 -5.71
N PHE A 382 -21.64 8.16 -6.40
CA PHE A 382 -22.40 8.25 -7.65
C PHE A 382 -21.85 7.33 -8.74
N VAL A 383 -20.53 7.37 -8.99
CA VAL A 383 -19.89 6.53 -10.01
C VAL A 383 -20.06 5.04 -9.68
N ASP A 384 -19.89 4.67 -8.42
CA ASP A 384 -20.04 3.30 -7.94
C ASP A 384 -21.49 2.81 -8.12
N MET A 385 -22.49 3.67 -7.84
CA MET A 385 -23.90 3.34 -8.06
C MET A 385 -24.26 3.22 -9.54
N VAL A 386 -23.78 4.13 -10.41
CA VAL A 386 -23.97 4.02 -11.86
C VAL A 386 -23.42 2.69 -12.36
N LYS A 387 -22.24 2.29 -11.88
CA LYS A 387 -21.61 1.01 -12.21
C LYS A 387 -22.42 -0.19 -11.72
N GLN A 388 -22.78 -0.18 -10.44
CA GLN A 388 -23.47 -1.29 -9.76
C GLN A 388 -24.85 -1.57 -10.39
N TYR A 389 -25.60 -0.51 -10.69
CA TYR A 389 -26.94 -0.60 -11.27
C TYR A 389 -26.98 -0.51 -12.80
N ASN A 390 -25.81 -0.52 -13.47
CA ASN A 390 -25.66 -0.42 -14.92
C ASN A 390 -26.50 0.72 -15.54
N ILE A 391 -26.48 1.91 -14.93
CA ILE A 391 -27.29 3.05 -15.35
C ILE A 391 -26.64 3.72 -16.58
N THR A 392 -27.33 3.74 -17.71
CA THR A 392 -26.79 4.28 -18.98
C THR A 392 -27.19 5.72 -19.26
N THR A 393 -28.18 6.26 -18.53
CA THR A 393 -28.76 7.60 -18.76
C THR A 393 -27.91 8.75 -18.20
N GLU A 394 -26.81 8.45 -17.52
CA GLU A 394 -26.05 9.42 -16.72
C GLU A 394 -24.73 9.88 -17.40
N ALA A 395 -24.61 9.67 -18.71
CA ALA A 395 -23.40 9.93 -19.48
C ALA A 395 -22.91 11.40 -19.39
N ASP A 396 -23.83 12.37 -19.35
CA ASP A 396 -23.47 13.79 -19.20
C ASP A 396 -22.80 14.09 -17.84
N LYS A 397 -23.40 13.58 -16.75
CA LYS A 397 -22.87 13.76 -15.40
C LYS A 397 -21.53 13.03 -15.22
N LEU A 398 -21.39 11.84 -15.80
CA LEU A 398 -20.10 11.14 -15.85
C LEU A 398 -19.05 11.97 -16.61
N MET A 399 -19.42 12.56 -17.74
CA MET A 399 -18.49 13.39 -18.51
C MET A 399 -18.09 14.67 -17.77
N ASP A 400 -18.98 15.25 -16.97
CA ASP A 400 -18.65 16.37 -16.07
C ASP A 400 -17.60 16.00 -15.02
N LEU A 401 -17.64 14.79 -14.48
CA LEU A 401 -16.61 14.25 -13.60
C LEU A 401 -15.26 14.11 -14.31
N VAL A 402 -15.24 13.57 -15.54
CA VAL A 402 -14.02 13.47 -16.34
C VAL A 402 -13.42 14.87 -16.57
N LYS A 403 -14.24 15.84 -16.97
CA LYS A 403 -13.82 17.22 -17.27
C LYS A 403 -13.28 17.94 -16.03
N SER A 404 -13.92 17.77 -14.88
CA SER A 404 -13.61 18.55 -13.66
C SER A 404 -12.57 17.90 -12.75
N LYS A 405 -12.60 16.56 -12.60
CA LYS A 405 -11.72 15.82 -11.69
C LYS A 405 -10.47 15.27 -12.38
N GLY A 406 -10.54 14.93 -13.67
CA GLY A 406 -9.41 14.33 -14.38
C GLY A 406 -8.84 13.12 -13.63
N ILE A 407 -7.53 13.14 -13.37
CA ILE A 407 -6.81 12.11 -12.60
C ILE A 407 -6.69 12.43 -11.10
N GLN A 408 -7.42 13.42 -10.57
CA GLN A 408 -7.36 13.72 -9.13
C GLN A 408 -7.79 12.51 -8.29
N GLY A 409 -7.00 12.21 -7.25
CA GLY A 409 -7.24 11.05 -6.38
C GLY A 409 -6.73 9.73 -6.94
N SER A 410 -6.10 9.70 -8.13
CA SER A 410 -5.43 8.51 -8.65
C SER A 410 -4.04 8.38 -8.00
N GLY A 411 -3.91 7.47 -7.04
CA GLY A 411 -2.66 7.34 -6.28
C GLY A 411 -2.61 6.21 -5.25
N GLY A 412 -3.52 5.25 -5.31
CA GLY A 412 -3.56 4.11 -4.39
C GLY A 412 -3.86 2.80 -5.12
N TYR A 413 -3.51 1.68 -4.50
CA TYR A 413 -3.63 0.32 -5.04
C TYR A 413 -5.07 -0.10 -5.43
N GLN A 414 -6.12 0.71 -5.22
CA GLN A 414 -7.51 0.29 -5.44
C GLN A 414 -8.50 1.30 -6.07
N SER A 415 -8.10 2.51 -6.50
CA SER A 415 -9.05 3.38 -7.24
C SER A 415 -8.36 4.27 -8.26
N GLY A 416 -8.97 4.37 -9.45
CA GLY A 416 -8.46 5.18 -10.57
C GLY A 416 -8.61 6.70 -10.35
N GLY A 417 -9.22 7.13 -9.25
CA GLY A 417 -9.74 8.49 -9.10
C GLY A 417 -11.09 8.65 -9.82
N ILE A 418 -11.98 9.48 -9.27
CA ILE A 418 -13.39 9.60 -9.68
C ILE A 418 -13.53 9.82 -11.20
N GLY A 419 -12.68 10.68 -11.79
CA GLY A 419 -12.72 10.97 -13.22
C GLY A 419 -12.30 9.79 -14.11
N VAL A 420 -11.39 8.93 -13.64
CA VAL A 420 -10.97 7.74 -14.38
C VAL A 420 -12.06 6.67 -14.34
N ASP A 421 -12.67 6.44 -13.19
CA ASP A 421 -13.75 5.46 -13.07
C ASP A 421 -14.99 5.90 -13.86
N ALA A 422 -15.32 7.20 -13.86
CA ALA A 422 -16.38 7.74 -14.72
C ALA A 422 -16.08 7.54 -16.21
N ALA A 423 -14.84 7.79 -16.65
CA ALA A 423 -14.44 7.57 -18.04
C ALA A 423 -14.48 6.08 -18.45
N ARG A 424 -14.14 5.15 -17.55
CA ARG A 424 -14.28 3.70 -17.81
C ARG A 424 -15.73 3.31 -18.10
N LEU A 425 -16.68 3.89 -17.36
CA LEU A 425 -18.11 3.65 -17.60
C LEU A 425 -18.56 4.19 -18.96
N LEU A 426 -18.11 5.38 -19.34
CA LEU A 426 -18.39 5.97 -20.65
C LEU A 426 -17.81 5.15 -21.80
N LEU A 427 -16.57 4.67 -21.68
CA LEU A 427 -15.95 3.80 -22.69
C LEU A 427 -16.72 2.48 -22.82
N LYS A 428 -17.12 1.87 -21.70
CA LYS A 428 -17.96 0.65 -21.70
C LYS A 428 -19.32 0.88 -22.38
N ALA A 429 -19.84 2.12 -22.32
CA ALA A 429 -21.09 2.51 -22.97
C ALA A 429 -20.92 2.93 -24.45
N ASN A 430 -19.71 2.80 -25.03
CA ASN A 430 -19.38 3.23 -26.39
C ASN A 430 -19.58 4.74 -26.64
N GLU A 431 -19.38 5.58 -25.62
CA GLU A 431 -19.58 7.03 -25.67
C GLU A 431 -18.35 7.81 -26.16
N ASP A 432 -17.58 7.22 -27.08
CA ASP A 432 -16.27 7.71 -27.58
C ASP A 432 -16.33 9.14 -28.12
N LEU A 433 -17.44 9.49 -28.78
CA LEU A 433 -17.67 10.81 -29.36
C LEU A 433 -17.66 11.92 -28.30
N ARG A 434 -18.07 11.63 -27.06
CA ARG A 434 -18.07 12.61 -25.97
C ARG A 434 -16.65 13.05 -25.62
N PHE A 435 -15.71 12.12 -25.57
CA PHE A 435 -14.30 12.43 -25.34
C PHE A 435 -13.75 13.28 -26.49
N LEU A 436 -13.98 12.86 -27.73
CA LEU A 436 -13.48 13.55 -28.92
C LEU A 436 -14.02 14.99 -29.02
N ASN A 437 -15.29 15.20 -28.69
CA ASN A 437 -15.92 16.52 -28.69
C ASN A 437 -15.30 17.46 -27.66
N VAL A 438 -15.01 16.96 -26.45
CA VAL A 438 -14.34 17.75 -25.41
C VAL A 438 -12.90 18.06 -25.79
N ILE A 439 -12.17 17.10 -26.37
CA ILE A 439 -10.79 17.30 -26.83
C ILE A 439 -10.72 18.34 -27.96
N LYS A 440 -11.74 18.40 -28.84
CA LYS A 440 -11.85 19.40 -29.92
C LYS A 440 -12.29 20.78 -29.42
N GLY A 441 -12.84 20.86 -28.21
CA GLY A 441 -13.36 22.10 -27.63
C GLY A 441 -12.30 23.18 -27.39
N LYS A 442 -12.75 24.40 -27.09
CA LYS A 442 -11.87 25.56 -26.83
C LYS A 442 -11.17 25.52 -25.47
N ASP A 443 -11.69 24.74 -24.52
CA ASP A 443 -11.19 24.65 -23.15
C ASP A 443 -10.01 23.66 -23.04
N GLN A 444 -8.80 24.20 -23.07
CA GLN A 444 -7.57 23.42 -23.05
C GLN A 444 -7.38 22.63 -21.74
N GLN A 445 -7.91 23.12 -20.61
CA GLN A 445 -7.78 22.42 -19.34
C GLN A 445 -8.67 21.16 -19.32
N LYS A 446 -9.91 21.27 -19.80
CA LYS A 446 -10.81 20.11 -19.92
C LYS A 446 -10.28 19.08 -20.90
N ALA A 447 -9.76 19.52 -22.06
CA ALA A 447 -9.11 18.63 -23.02
C ALA A 447 -7.91 17.90 -22.39
N SER A 448 -7.06 18.60 -21.63
CA SER A 448 -5.93 18.01 -20.92
C SER A 448 -6.36 16.98 -19.86
N ASN A 449 -7.45 17.26 -19.12
CA ASN A 449 -8.01 16.32 -18.14
C ASN A 449 -8.47 15.02 -18.81
N VAL A 450 -9.23 15.13 -19.91
CA VAL A 450 -9.69 13.97 -20.70
C VAL A 450 -8.51 13.15 -21.23
N LEU A 451 -7.52 13.78 -21.85
CA LEU A 451 -6.34 13.09 -22.38
C LEU A 451 -5.56 12.34 -21.27
N SER A 452 -5.46 12.95 -20.09
CA SER A 452 -4.75 12.36 -18.96
C SER A 452 -5.51 11.15 -18.39
N VAL A 453 -6.84 11.23 -18.32
CA VAL A 453 -7.69 10.11 -17.89
C VAL A 453 -7.60 8.94 -18.87
N LEU A 454 -7.71 9.19 -20.18
CA LEU A 454 -7.58 8.14 -21.20
C LEU A 454 -6.21 7.46 -21.13
N GLY A 455 -5.13 8.24 -20.94
CA GLY A 455 -3.79 7.69 -20.78
C GLY A 455 -3.61 6.84 -19.52
N ALA A 456 -4.31 7.19 -18.43
CA ALA A 456 -4.31 6.42 -17.18
C ALA A 456 -5.14 5.13 -17.29
N ILE A 457 -6.18 5.09 -18.12
CA ILE A 457 -6.99 3.88 -18.36
C ILE A 457 -6.20 2.87 -19.18
N GLY A 458 -5.71 3.27 -20.35
CA GLY A 458 -4.80 2.45 -21.15
C GLY A 458 -5.34 1.15 -21.73
N ASN A 459 -6.66 0.96 -21.78
CA ASN A 459 -7.29 -0.13 -22.54
C ASN A 459 -7.33 0.21 -24.04
N ASP A 460 -7.71 -0.76 -24.87
CA ASP A 460 -7.69 -0.65 -26.32
C ASP A 460 -8.55 0.50 -26.84
N GLU A 461 -9.73 0.72 -26.25
CA GLU A 461 -10.63 1.82 -26.61
C GLU A 461 -9.99 3.19 -26.32
N SER A 462 -9.43 3.38 -25.11
CA SER A 462 -8.75 4.63 -24.74
C SER A 462 -7.50 4.89 -25.59
N VAL A 463 -6.74 3.84 -25.90
CA VAL A 463 -5.57 3.86 -26.79
C VAL A 463 -5.97 4.23 -28.22
N ALA A 464 -7.10 3.72 -28.71
CA ALA A 464 -7.65 4.04 -30.02
C ALA A 464 -8.07 5.52 -30.11
N ILE A 465 -8.78 6.03 -29.09
CA ILE A 465 -9.16 7.45 -29.02
C ILE A 465 -7.92 8.35 -29.02
N LEU A 466 -6.94 8.08 -28.15
CA LEU A 466 -5.68 8.83 -28.12
C LEU A 466 -4.94 8.77 -29.46
N SER A 467 -4.85 7.58 -30.07
CA SER A 467 -4.25 7.41 -31.40
C SER A 467 -4.94 8.26 -32.46
N LYS A 468 -6.27 8.33 -32.46
CA LYS A 468 -7.07 9.15 -33.37
C LYS A 468 -6.77 10.65 -33.19
N VAL A 469 -6.61 11.10 -31.94
CA VAL A 469 -6.23 12.49 -31.64
C VAL A 469 -4.83 12.81 -32.16
N ILE A 470 -3.87 11.90 -31.95
CA ILE A 470 -2.47 12.07 -32.34
C ILE A 470 -2.30 12.17 -33.86
N LEU A 471 -3.00 11.31 -34.61
CA LEU A 471 -2.85 11.19 -36.06
C LEU A 471 -3.69 12.21 -36.85
N SER A 472 -4.73 12.78 -36.25
CA SER A 472 -5.61 13.73 -36.95
C SER A 472 -5.10 15.16 -36.90
N ASN A 473 -5.04 15.82 -38.06
CA ASN A 473 -4.65 17.23 -38.20
C ASN A 473 -5.74 18.22 -37.73
N GLN A 474 -6.93 17.74 -37.36
CA GLN A 474 -7.99 18.60 -36.82
C GLN A 474 -7.71 19.11 -35.40
N TYR A 475 -6.77 18.48 -34.69
CA TYR A 475 -6.38 18.84 -33.33
C TYR A 475 -5.12 19.71 -33.34
N SER A 476 -5.07 20.67 -32.40
CA SER A 476 -3.90 21.56 -32.26
C SER A 476 -2.63 20.76 -31.93
N MET A 477 -1.47 21.27 -32.34
CA MET A 477 -0.19 20.64 -32.03
C MET A 477 0.03 20.40 -30.52
N PRO A 478 -0.26 21.36 -29.61
CA PRO A 478 -0.18 21.09 -28.17
C PRO A 478 -1.07 19.94 -27.70
N THR A 479 -2.31 19.83 -28.22
CA THR A 479 -3.24 18.74 -27.90
C THR A 479 -2.66 17.39 -28.35
N ARG A 480 -2.13 17.32 -29.58
CA ARG A 480 -1.50 16.11 -30.14
C ARG A 480 -0.25 15.69 -29.35
N GLN A 481 0.57 16.66 -28.94
CA GLN A 481 1.75 16.43 -28.10
C GLN A 481 1.38 15.88 -26.71
N LYS A 482 0.35 16.45 -26.08
CA LYS A 482 -0.17 15.93 -24.80
C LYS A 482 -0.74 14.53 -24.97
N ALA A 483 -1.49 14.27 -26.05
CA ALA A 483 -2.08 12.96 -26.32
C ALA A 483 -1.03 11.86 -26.45
N ILE A 484 0.04 12.07 -27.23
CA ILE A 484 1.12 11.07 -27.38
C ILE A 484 1.92 10.87 -26.09
N GLN A 485 2.08 11.92 -25.26
CA GLN A 485 2.69 11.78 -23.94
C GLN A 485 1.84 10.94 -22.98
N MET A 486 0.52 11.12 -23.00
CA MET A 486 -0.41 10.36 -22.16
C MET A 486 -0.60 8.94 -22.68
N LEU A 487 -0.49 8.71 -23.99
CA LEU A 487 -0.49 7.37 -24.57
C LEU A 487 0.61 6.50 -23.95
N GLY A 488 1.81 7.04 -23.74
CA GLY A 488 2.92 6.31 -23.11
C GLY A 488 2.80 6.06 -21.60
N LYS A 489 1.65 6.29 -20.96
CA LYS A 489 1.44 6.09 -19.51
C LYS A 489 0.79 4.76 -19.13
N SER A 490 0.53 3.89 -20.10
CA SER A 490 -0.03 2.55 -19.90
C SER A 490 0.73 1.53 -20.74
N GLN A 491 0.67 0.25 -20.38
CA GLN A 491 1.41 -0.80 -21.09
C GLN A 491 0.99 -0.91 -22.58
N ASN A 492 -0.32 -1.00 -22.88
CA ASN A 492 -0.82 -1.05 -24.25
C ASN A 492 -0.46 0.24 -25.02
N GLY A 493 -0.52 1.39 -24.35
CA GLY A 493 -0.17 2.66 -24.96
C GLY A 493 1.33 2.82 -25.21
N GLU A 494 2.20 2.31 -24.35
CA GLU A 494 3.64 2.21 -24.58
C GLU A 494 3.96 1.36 -25.83
N ASP A 495 3.28 0.23 -26.00
CA ASP A 495 3.44 -0.63 -27.18
C ASP A 495 2.97 0.09 -28.45
N ARG A 496 1.83 0.81 -28.36
CA ARG A 496 1.31 1.64 -29.45
C ARG A 496 2.25 2.79 -29.83
N VAL A 497 2.86 3.46 -28.85
CA VAL A 497 3.88 4.49 -29.09
C VAL A 497 5.06 3.90 -29.85
N LEU A 498 5.54 2.73 -29.43
CA LEU A 498 6.66 2.06 -30.09
C LEU A 498 6.32 1.66 -31.53
N GLU A 499 5.13 1.12 -31.77
CA GLU A 499 4.63 0.80 -33.12
C GLU A 499 4.57 2.05 -34.01
N MET A 500 4.08 3.17 -33.48
CA MET A 500 4.02 4.45 -34.21
C MET A 500 5.41 4.99 -34.57
N LEU A 501 6.39 4.86 -33.67
CA LEU A 501 7.78 5.27 -33.91
C LEU A 501 8.45 4.36 -34.95
N GLN A 502 8.36 3.05 -34.78
CA GLN A 502 8.96 2.06 -35.68
C GLN A 502 8.35 2.12 -37.08
N GLY A 503 7.03 2.27 -37.16
CA GLY A 503 6.31 2.43 -38.42
C GLY A 503 6.47 3.81 -39.06
N LYS A 504 7.25 4.73 -38.46
CA LYS A 504 7.44 6.13 -38.93
C LYS A 504 6.11 6.86 -39.18
N LYS A 505 5.07 6.55 -38.38
CA LYS A 505 3.71 7.10 -38.52
C LYS A 505 3.53 8.48 -37.87
N LEU A 506 4.58 9.02 -37.23
CA LEU A 506 4.54 10.28 -36.49
C LEU A 506 5.23 11.43 -37.24
N PRO A 507 4.65 12.65 -37.26
CA PRO A 507 5.37 13.86 -37.63
C PRO A 507 6.62 14.07 -36.75
N LYS A 508 7.69 14.65 -37.31
CA LYS A 508 8.95 14.93 -36.59
C LYS A 508 8.74 15.66 -35.25
N SER A 509 7.77 16.58 -35.21
CA SER A 509 7.41 17.37 -34.02
C SER A 509 6.74 16.57 -32.88
N LEU A 510 6.30 15.33 -33.13
CA LEU A 510 5.69 14.45 -32.12
C LEU A 510 6.64 13.36 -31.61
N ILE A 511 7.80 13.16 -32.25
CA ILE A 511 8.78 12.13 -31.86
C ILE A 511 9.30 12.37 -30.44
N THR A 512 9.77 13.58 -30.13
CA THR A 512 10.30 13.90 -28.80
C THR A 512 9.24 13.78 -27.69
N PRO A 513 8.02 14.33 -27.85
CA PRO A 513 6.91 14.08 -26.93
C PRO A 513 6.56 12.58 -26.75
N ALA A 514 6.66 11.77 -27.80
CA ALA A 514 6.41 10.34 -27.73
C ALA A 514 7.41 9.61 -26.82
N VAL A 515 8.71 9.87 -27.02
CA VAL A 515 9.76 9.30 -26.17
C VAL A 515 9.64 9.80 -24.74
N ALA A 516 9.29 11.08 -24.54
CA ALA A 516 9.04 11.65 -23.21
C ALA A 516 7.84 10.98 -22.49
N GLY A 517 6.81 10.56 -23.24
CA GLY A 517 5.69 9.80 -22.69
C GLY A 517 6.13 8.53 -21.97
N LEU A 518 7.15 7.84 -22.52
CA LEU A 518 7.69 6.57 -22.03
C LEU A 518 8.69 6.71 -20.87
N SER A 519 9.03 7.92 -20.43
CA SER A 519 10.10 8.12 -19.44
C SER A 519 9.84 7.47 -18.07
N GLY A 520 8.59 7.14 -17.77
CA GLY A 520 8.16 6.49 -16.52
C GLY A 520 7.97 4.98 -16.62
N THR A 521 8.29 4.37 -17.76
CA THR A 521 8.09 2.92 -17.95
C THR A 521 9.01 2.10 -17.06
N LEU A 522 8.51 0.98 -16.54
CA LEU A 522 9.33 -0.06 -15.90
C LEU A 522 10.03 -0.96 -16.93
N ARG A 523 9.61 -0.92 -18.20
CA ARG A 523 10.14 -1.73 -19.30
C ARG A 523 11.30 -1.01 -19.99
N LYS A 524 12.50 -1.14 -19.41
CA LYS A 524 13.73 -0.49 -19.92
C LYS A 524 13.94 -0.69 -21.42
N SER A 525 13.71 -1.91 -21.93
CA SER A 525 13.84 -2.24 -23.35
C SER A 525 12.92 -1.41 -24.26
N THR A 526 11.70 -1.08 -23.82
CA THR A 526 10.77 -0.23 -24.56
C THR A 526 11.29 1.19 -24.67
N LEU A 527 11.78 1.76 -23.56
CA LEU A 527 12.35 3.10 -23.54
C LEU A 527 13.62 3.19 -24.41
N ASP A 528 14.49 2.18 -24.34
CA ASP A 528 15.74 2.17 -25.10
C ASP A 528 15.50 2.05 -26.61
N LYS A 529 14.53 1.23 -27.04
CA LYS A 529 14.10 1.19 -28.45
C LYS A 529 13.52 2.54 -28.90
N ALA A 530 12.75 3.22 -28.06
CA ALA A 530 12.16 4.51 -28.39
C ALA A 530 13.20 5.64 -28.51
N LYS A 531 14.23 5.64 -27.64
CA LYS A 531 15.33 6.63 -27.68
C LYS A 531 16.08 6.64 -29.01
N ALA A 532 16.17 5.50 -29.70
CA ALA A 532 16.84 5.40 -31.01
C ALA A 532 16.21 6.30 -32.10
N PHE A 533 14.95 6.75 -31.90
CA PHE A 533 14.24 7.62 -32.83
C PHE A 533 14.43 9.12 -32.54
N LEU A 534 15.09 9.49 -31.43
CA LEU A 534 15.38 10.89 -31.15
C LEU A 534 16.32 11.45 -32.24
N PRO A 535 16.18 12.74 -32.62
CA PRO A 535 17.06 13.35 -33.61
C PRO A 535 18.52 13.21 -33.17
N LYS A 536 19.35 12.56 -33.99
CA LYS A 536 20.81 12.59 -33.83
C LYS A 536 21.27 14.02 -34.13
N THR A 537 21.94 14.66 -33.18
CA THR A 537 22.55 15.97 -33.38
C THR A 537 23.84 15.82 -34.18
N ASP A 538 23.70 15.44 -35.45
CA ASP A 538 24.80 15.50 -36.39
C ASP A 538 24.99 16.97 -36.78
N GLY A 539 26.02 17.61 -36.20
CA GLY A 539 26.54 18.87 -36.70
C GLY A 539 25.65 20.10 -36.54
N VAL A 540 25.18 20.42 -35.33
CA VAL A 540 24.80 21.80 -35.03
C VAL A 540 26.07 22.66 -35.15
N LYS A 541 26.26 23.30 -36.30
CA LYS A 541 27.28 24.34 -36.48
C LYS A 541 26.92 25.49 -35.54
N ILE A 542 27.55 25.51 -34.38
CA ILE A 542 27.42 26.60 -33.41
C ILE A 542 28.16 27.80 -34.00
N ALA A 543 27.39 28.81 -34.44
CA ALA A 543 27.92 30.06 -34.96
C ALA A 543 28.77 30.74 -33.88
N LYS A 544 30.05 30.98 -34.18
CA LYS A 544 30.93 31.80 -33.35
C LYS A 544 30.59 33.28 -33.55
N THR A 545 30.41 33.99 -32.43
CA THR A 545 30.40 35.46 -32.26
C THR A 545 29.41 36.24 -33.12
N ARG A 546 28.40 36.87 -32.52
CA ARG A 546 27.58 37.86 -33.22
C ARG A 546 26.89 38.87 -32.31
N THR A 547 26.71 40.07 -32.87
CA THR A 547 26.09 41.28 -32.34
C THR A 547 24.60 41.07 -32.02
N PRO A 548 24.08 41.57 -30.87
CA PRO A 548 22.66 41.51 -30.52
C PRO A 548 21.76 42.06 -31.63
N SER A 549 20.66 41.38 -31.94
CA SER A 549 19.73 41.81 -33.01
C SER A 549 18.86 43.01 -32.61
N ALA A 550 18.81 43.35 -31.32
CA ALA A 550 18.07 44.48 -30.78
C ALA A 550 18.89 45.22 -29.71
N ASN A 551 18.94 46.55 -29.81
CA ASN A 551 19.51 47.40 -28.77
C ASN A 551 18.62 47.31 -27.50
N LEU A 552 19.23 46.97 -26.36
CA LEU A 552 18.60 46.87 -25.04
C LEU A 552 17.66 48.05 -24.75
N THR A 553 18.06 49.28 -25.09
CA THR A 553 17.26 50.49 -24.88
C THR A 553 15.90 50.44 -25.58
N ALA A 554 15.81 49.83 -26.76
CA ALA A 554 14.56 49.72 -27.52
C ALA A 554 13.61 48.64 -26.94
N ILE A 555 14.14 47.60 -26.31
CA ILE A 555 13.34 46.55 -25.66
C ILE A 555 12.87 46.97 -24.28
N LEU A 556 13.71 47.71 -23.54
CA LEU A 556 13.35 48.25 -22.23
C LEU A 556 12.28 49.35 -22.31
N ALA A 557 12.20 50.09 -23.41
CA ALA A 557 11.15 51.09 -23.64
C ALA A 557 9.75 50.49 -23.91
N LEU A 558 9.67 49.20 -24.24
CA LEU A 558 8.40 48.52 -24.53
C LEU A 558 7.73 48.03 -23.23
N LYS A 559 6.45 48.38 -23.07
CA LYS A 559 5.61 47.87 -21.98
C LYS A 559 5.21 46.42 -22.28
N GLY A 560 5.79 45.47 -21.56
CA GLY A 560 5.48 44.04 -21.73
C GLY A 560 4.24 43.56 -20.96
N ASN A 561 3.63 42.47 -21.41
CA ASN A 561 2.49 41.79 -20.79
C ASN A 561 2.88 40.39 -20.27
N ALA A 562 2.73 40.16 -18.96
CA ALA A 562 3.15 38.90 -18.32
C ALA A 562 2.38 37.66 -18.81
N LEU A 563 1.10 37.79 -19.20
CA LEU A 563 0.28 36.68 -19.66
C LEU A 563 0.73 36.22 -21.05
N LYS A 564 1.00 37.17 -21.95
CA LYS A 564 1.62 36.91 -23.26
C LYS A 564 3.04 36.40 -23.11
N GLY A 565 3.80 36.94 -22.15
CA GLY A 565 5.14 36.48 -21.83
C GLY A 565 5.21 35.03 -21.35
N ASN A 566 4.22 34.58 -20.57
CA ASN A 566 4.09 33.18 -20.18
C ASN A 566 3.87 32.27 -21.40
N ALA A 567 3.11 32.72 -22.42
CA ALA A 567 2.94 31.95 -23.65
C ALA A 567 4.26 31.82 -24.43
N VAL A 568 5.07 32.89 -24.49
CA VAL A 568 6.42 32.86 -25.08
C VAL A 568 7.33 31.90 -24.28
N PHE A 569 7.28 31.96 -22.95
CA PHE A 569 8.02 31.03 -22.08
C PHE A 569 7.62 29.58 -22.33
N LEU A 570 6.34 29.27 -22.38
CA LEU A 570 5.84 27.91 -22.62
C LEU A 570 6.25 27.38 -23.99
N ARG A 571 6.30 28.24 -25.01
CA ARG A 571 6.71 27.88 -26.37
C ARG A 571 8.23 27.64 -26.48
N THR A 572 9.03 28.50 -25.88
CA THR A 572 10.47 28.61 -26.21
C THR A 572 11.38 28.18 -25.06
N CYS A 573 11.01 28.49 -23.82
CA CYS A 573 11.89 28.30 -22.65
C CYS A 573 11.56 27.04 -21.85
N SER A 574 10.31 26.56 -21.90
CA SER A 574 9.82 25.45 -21.06
C SER A 574 10.49 24.11 -21.35
N VAL A 575 11.06 23.93 -22.54
CA VAL A 575 11.83 22.75 -22.93
C VAL A 575 13.05 22.55 -22.03
N CYS A 576 13.63 23.65 -21.54
CA CYS A 576 14.85 23.63 -20.74
C CYS A 576 14.62 24.07 -19.30
N HIS A 577 13.73 25.03 -19.07
CA HIS A 577 13.55 25.67 -17.78
C HIS A 577 12.18 25.40 -17.17
N ARG A 578 12.15 25.26 -15.85
CA ARG A 578 10.92 25.21 -15.06
C ARG A 578 10.57 26.60 -14.54
N ALA A 579 9.31 26.99 -14.67
CA ALA A 579 8.70 28.12 -13.98
C ALA A 579 7.41 27.65 -13.30
N ASN A 580 7.33 27.81 -11.98
CA ASN A 580 6.32 27.17 -11.13
C ASN A 580 6.27 25.65 -11.38
N LYS A 581 5.12 25.13 -11.83
CA LYS A 581 4.91 23.71 -12.14
C LYS A 581 5.05 23.39 -13.64
N ALA A 582 5.42 24.36 -14.48
CA ALA A 582 5.48 24.19 -15.93
C ALA A 582 6.93 24.17 -16.44
N GLY A 583 7.23 23.28 -17.39
CA GLY A 583 8.56 23.11 -17.99
C GLY A 583 9.40 21.99 -17.38
N PHE A 584 10.67 21.90 -17.77
CA PHE A 584 11.59 20.82 -17.40
C PHE A 584 12.78 21.32 -16.55
N GLU A 585 13.43 20.39 -15.83
CA GLU A 585 14.62 20.67 -15.01
C GLU A 585 15.92 20.29 -15.72
N PHE A 586 16.15 20.89 -16.90
CA PHE A 586 17.43 20.78 -17.59
C PHE A 586 18.34 21.98 -17.27
N GLY A 587 17.83 23.20 -17.45
CA GLY A 587 18.46 24.44 -17.02
C GLY A 587 18.00 24.89 -15.62
N PRO A 588 18.54 26.01 -15.12
CA PRO A 588 18.15 26.59 -13.84
C PRO A 588 16.63 26.74 -13.67
N ASN A 589 16.13 26.46 -12.48
CA ASN A 589 14.73 26.71 -12.15
C ASN A 589 14.49 28.24 -12.08
N LEU A 590 13.55 28.73 -12.89
CA LEU A 590 13.25 30.14 -13.07
C LEU A 590 12.05 30.63 -12.23
N SER A 591 11.45 29.77 -11.41
CA SER A 591 10.23 30.10 -10.63
C SER A 591 10.38 31.32 -9.70
N GLU A 592 11.62 31.67 -9.33
CA GLU A 592 11.95 32.81 -8.48
C GLU A 592 12.99 33.74 -9.14
N ILE A 593 13.17 33.65 -10.46
CA ILE A 593 14.26 34.36 -11.13
C ILE A 593 14.11 35.89 -11.05
N GLY A 594 12.87 36.39 -11.01
CA GLY A 594 12.58 37.82 -10.92
C GLY A 594 12.98 38.45 -9.59
N ALA A 595 13.26 37.64 -8.56
CA ALA A 595 13.85 38.10 -7.29
C ALA A 595 15.39 38.13 -7.33
N LYS A 596 16.01 37.42 -8.27
CA LYS A 596 17.46 37.20 -8.36
C LYS A 596 18.14 38.08 -9.41
N LEU A 597 17.47 38.34 -10.52
CA LEU A 597 18.01 39.15 -11.61
C LEU A 597 17.07 40.31 -11.94
N PRO A 598 17.59 41.54 -12.08
CA PRO A 598 16.83 42.64 -12.63
C PRO A 598 16.54 42.39 -14.12
N ARG A 599 15.62 43.17 -14.69
CA ARG A 599 15.13 42.99 -16.06
C ARG A 599 16.26 43.02 -17.09
N GLU A 600 17.26 43.87 -16.87
CA GLU A 600 18.45 44.03 -17.71
C GLU A 600 19.34 42.78 -17.65
N GLY A 601 19.53 42.22 -16.46
CA GLY A 601 20.29 40.98 -16.27
C GLY A 601 19.59 39.77 -16.89
N LEU A 602 18.25 39.73 -16.86
CA LEU A 602 17.47 38.70 -17.57
C LEU A 602 17.61 38.81 -19.09
N PHE A 603 17.60 40.04 -19.63
CA PHE A 603 17.82 40.26 -21.06
C PHE A 603 19.21 39.81 -21.47
N ASP A 604 20.25 40.20 -20.73
CA ASP A 604 21.62 39.82 -21.03
C ASP A 604 21.81 38.29 -20.96
N ALA A 605 21.23 37.62 -19.97
CA ALA A 605 21.27 36.16 -19.89
C ALA A 605 20.57 35.45 -21.07
N ILE A 606 19.55 36.08 -21.68
CA ILE A 606 18.85 35.53 -22.85
C ILE A 606 19.63 35.74 -24.14
N VAL A 607 20.21 36.93 -24.31
CA VAL A 607 20.94 37.32 -25.54
C VAL A 607 22.36 36.78 -25.55
N ASN A 608 22.99 36.70 -24.36
CA ASN A 608 24.37 36.26 -24.16
C ASN A 608 24.45 35.04 -23.22
N PRO A 609 23.81 33.90 -23.55
CA PRO A 609 23.68 32.77 -22.61
C PRO A 609 25.01 32.09 -22.23
N SER A 610 26.09 32.39 -22.94
CA SER A 610 27.44 31.86 -22.65
C SER A 610 28.33 32.86 -21.88
N ALA A 611 27.87 34.09 -21.62
CA ALA A 611 28.65 35.09 -20.89
C ALA A 611 28.81 34.76 -19.39
N GLY A 612 27.85 34.01 -18.82
CA GLY A 612 27.91 33.49 -17.46
C GLY A 612 27.12 32.20 -17.34
N ILE A 613 27.81 31.06 -17.24
CA ILE A 613 27.19 29.75 -17.02
C ILE A 613 27.18 29.46 -15.51
N ASN A 614 25.99 29.28 -14.93
CA ASN A 614 25.86 28.99 -13.50
C ASN A 614 26.52 27.65 -13.13
N PHE A 615 27.13 27.61 -11.95
CA PHE A 615 27.71 26.39 -11.37
C PHE A 615 26.66 25.27 -11.29
N GLY A 616 27.02 24.07 -11.75
CA GLY A 616 26.12 22.91 -11.84
C GLY A 616 25.36 22.82 -13.17
N TYR A 617 25.54 23.78 -14.08
CA TYR A 617 24.95 23.79 -15.42
C TYR A 617 25.99 23.90 -16.53
N GLU A 618 27.28 23.66 -16.22
CA GLU A 618 28.33 23.65 -17.23
C GLU A 618 28.10 22.55 -18.27
N THR A 619 28.26 22.93 -19.53
CA THR A 619 28.15 21.98 -20.64
C THR A 619 29.37 21.09 -20.66
N SER A 620 29.14 19.78 -20.62
CA SER A 620 30.18 18.76 -20.66
C SER A 620 30.06 17.95 -21.94
N GLN A 621 31.18 17.80 -22.64
CA GLN A 621 31.35 16.92 -23.77
C GLN A 621 32.08 15.65 -23.29
N LEU A 622 31.42 14.51 -23.40
CA LEU A 622 31.97 13.19 -23.06
C LEU A 622 32.37 12.51 -24.36
N VAL A 623 33.66 12.27 -24.53
CA VAL A 623 34.19 11.40 -25.58
C VAL A 623 34.25 9.99 -25.03
N MET A 624 33.53 9.08 -25.65
CA MET A 624 33.42 7.67 -25.24
C MET A 624 34.56 6.84 -25.85
N LYS A 625 34.86 5.69 -25.24
CA LYS A 625 35.89 4.77 -25.75
C LYS A 625 35.54 4.14 -27.10
N ASP A 626 34.26 4.05 -27.42
CA ASP A 626 33.75 3.61 -28.73
C ASP A 626 33.85 4.68 -29.84
N GLY A 627 34.40 5.85 -29.51
CA GLY A 627 34.58 6.98 -30.43
C GLY A 627 33.36 7.90 -30.54
N SER A 628 32.22 7.55 -29.92
CA SER A 628 31.05 8.42 -29.87
C SER A 628 31.27 9.63 -28.95
N THR A 629 30.52 10.69 -29.17
CA THR A 629 30.59 11.90 -28.35
C THR A 629 29.20 12.30 -27.88
N LEU A 630 29.05 12.50 -26.57
CA LEU A 630 27.82 12.91 -25.92
C LEU A 630 27.99 14.33 -25.36
N MET A 631 26.93 15.14 -25.42
CA MET A 631 26.96 16.51 -24.90
C MET A 631 25.75 16.78 -24.02
N GLY A 632 25.99 17.25 -22.80
CA GLY A 632 24.94 17.46 -21.80
C GLY A 632 25.48 18.10 -20.52
N ILE A 633 24.63 18.16 -19.49
CA ILE A 633 25.02 18.67 -18.16
C ILE A 633 25.22 17.48 -17.23
N ILE A 634 26.41 17.36 -16.63
CA ILE A 634 26.67 16.30 -15.64
C ILE A 634 25.97 16.69 -14.34
N SER A 635 24.87 16.03 -14.00
CA SER A 635 24.14 16.31 -12.76
C SER A 635 24.63 15.52 -11.56
N SER A 636 25.31 14.40 -11.80
CA SER A 636 25.93 13.58 -10.78
C SER A 636 27.11 12.83 -11.38
N ARG A 637 28.18 12.67 -10.62
CA ARG A 637 29.34 11.87 -10.97
C ARG A 637 29.87 11.16 -9.74
N THR A 638 29.93 9.84 -9.81
CA THR A 638 30.55 8.96 -8.83
C THR A 638 31.74 8.24 -9.46
N GLU A 639 32.43 7.39 -8.70
CA GLU A 639 33.51 6.55 -9.23
C GLU A 639 33.02 5.61 -10.34
N THR A 640 31.77 5.14 -10.26
CA THR A 640 31.23 4.13 -11.18
C THR A 640 30.35 4.70 -12.28
N ASP A 641 29.67 5.82 -12.04
CA ASP A 641 28.62 6.32 -12.92
C ASP A 641 28.67 7.85 -13.10
N ILE A 642 28.23 8.31 -14.28
CA ILE A 642 27.99 9.70 -14.65
C ILE A 642 26.53 9.84 -15.08
N GLU A 643 25.80 10.75 -14.48
CA GLU A 643 24.45 11.12 -14.93
C GLU A 643 24.53 12.37 -15.81
N LEU A 644 24.23 12.21 -17.09
CA LEU A 644 24.24 13.26 -18.09
C LEU A 644 22.80 13.67 -18.43
N LYS A 645 22.45 14.93 -18.17
CA LYS A 645 21.15 15.53 -18.48
C LYS A 645 21.14 16.13 -19.89
N TYR A 646 19.99 16.01 -20.56
CA TYR A 646 19.71 16.56 -21.88
C TYR A 646 18.51 17.53 -21.87
N PRO A 647 18.40 18.43 -22.88
CA PRO A 647 17.22 19.27 -23.06
C PRO A 647 15.93 18.46 -23.05
N GLY A 648 14.86 18.98 -22.42
CA GLY A 648 13.62 18.25 -22.19
C GLY A 648 13.62 17.38 -20.92
N GLY A 649 14.68 17.43 -20.11
CA GLY A 649 14.75 16.78 -18.79
C GLY A 649 15.12 15.30 -18.80
N ALA A 650 15.53 14.75 -19.95
CA ALA A 650 16.02 13.37 -20.03
C ALA A 650 17.38 13.24 -19.32
N VAL A 651 17.57 12.14 -18.57
CA VAL A 651 18.83 11.82 -17.89
C VAL A 651 19.33 10.47 -18.38
N GLN A 652 20.59 10.42 -18.81
CA GLN A 652 21.28 9.19 -19.18
C GLN A 652 22.36 8.88 -18.16
N LYS A 653 22.34 7.65 -17.65
CA LYS A 653 23.38 7.12 -16.78
C LYS A 653 24.44 6.43 -17.64
N ILE A 654 25.69 6.85 -17.50
CA ILE A 654 26.85 6.42 -18.29
C ILE A 654 27.86 5.83 -17.32
N LYS A 655 28.50 4.70 -17.64
CA LYS A 655 29.57 4.17 -16.79
C LYS A 655 30.81 5.03 -16.94
N THR A 656 31.43 5.42 -15.83
CA THR A 656 32.67 6.22 -15.85
C THR A 656 33.78 5.52 -16.64
N ASN A 657 33.81 4.17 -16.61
CA ASN A 657 34.78 3.35 -17.35
C ASN A 657 34.61 3.40 -18.88
N ASP A 658 33.46 3.77 -19.40
CA ASP A 658 33.20 3.85 -20.84
C ASP A 658 33.61 5.21 -21.41
N VAL A 659 33.89 6.18 -20.55
CA VAL A 659 34.27 7.54 -20.93
C VAL A 659 35.79 7.63 -21.10
N LYS A 660 36.21 8.02 -22.29
CA LYS A 660 37.63 8.26 -22.62
C LYS A 660 38.08 9.63 -22.13
N GLN A 661 37.25 10.66 -22.32
CA GLN A 661 37.59 12.03 -21.93
C GLN A 661 36.33 12.83 -21.61
N ILE A 662 36.41 13.70 -20.59
CA ILE A 662 35.38 14.70 -20.29
C ILE A 662 35.99 16.08 -20.53
N LYS A 663 35.39 16.85 -21.43
CA LYS A 663 35.79 18.21 -21.74
C LYS A 663 34.68 19.17 -21.33
N LYS A 664 34.99 20.14 -20.47
CA LYS A 664 34.09 21.27 -20.22
C LYS A 664 34.09 22.18 -21.45
N VAL A 665 32.91 22.54 -21.92
CA VAL A 665 32.72 23.45 -23.06
C VAL A 665 32.35 24.82 -22.49
N SER A 666 33.01 25.88 -22.97
CA SER A 666 32.79 27.26 -22.54
C SER A 666 31.51 27.89 -23.12
N THR A 667 30.74 27.14 -23.90
CA THR A 667 29.51 27.57 -24.56
C THR A 667 28.32 26.87 -23.91
N SER A 668 27.29 27.63 -23.58
CA SER A 668 26.05 27.15 -22.98
C SER A 668 25.23 26.32 -23.96
N MET A 669 24.46 25.35 -23.45
CA MET A 669 23.43 24.64 -24.23
C MET A 669 22.15 25.47 -24.45
N MET A 670 22.05 26.65 -23.83
CA MET A 670 21.01 27.62 -24.17
C MET A 670 21.35 28.29 -25.52
N PRO A 671 20.45 28.29 -26.52
CA PRO A 671 20.76 28.80 -27.86
C PRO A 671 21.10 30.30 -27.87
N ALA A 672 22.19 30.69 -28.53
CA ALA A 672 22.69 32.07 -28.60
C ALA A 672 21.95 33.00 -29.57
N SER A 673 20.71 32.67 -29.96
CA SER A 673 19.91 33.48 -30.90
C SER A 673 18.41 33.43 -30.58
N LEU A 674 18.08 33.19 -29.31
CA LEU A 674 16.68 33.12 -28.87
C LEU A 674 15.95 34.45 -29.11
N ASP A 675 16.63 35.57 -28.97
CA ASP A 675 16.12 36.92 -29.26
C ASP A 675 15.67 37.08 -30.71
N GLN A 676 16.30 36.37 -31.66
CA GLN A 676 15.94 36.41 -33.09
C GLN A 676 14.73 35.52 -33.42
N THR A 677 14.35 34.61 -32.52
CA THR A 677 13.19 33.72 -32.71
C THR A 677 11.88 34.32 -32.20
N MET A 678 11.92 35.57 -31.73
CA MET A 678 10.77 36.28 -31.18
C MET A 678 10.80 37.75 -31.60
N SER A 679 9.64 38.38 -31.71
CA SER A 679 9.55 39.81 -31.95
C SER A 679 10.06 40.61 -30.75
N LYS A 680 10.42 41.88 -30.98
CA LYS A 680 10.81 42.82 -29.91
C LYS A 680 9.76 42.91 -28.79
N GLN A 681 8.48 42.87 -29.16
CA GLN A 681 7.37 42.88 -28.19
C GLN A 681 7.27 41.55 -27.42
N GLU A 682 7.44 40.41 -28.08
CA GLU A 682 7.43 39.10 -27.41
C GLU A 682 8.61 38.97 -26.42
N LEU A 683 9.78 39.53 -26.74
CA LEU A 683 10.91 39.58 -25.82
C LEU A 683 10.60 40.49 -24.62
N ALA A 684 9.98 41.65 -24.83
CA ALA A 684 9.54 42.53 -23.74
C ALA A 684 8.47 41.86 -22.85
N ASP A 685 7.52 41.14 -23.46
CA ASP A 685 6.49 40.36 -22.76
C ASP A 685 7.11 39.24 -21.92
N LEU A 686 8.04 38.47 -22.51
CA LEU A 686 8.78 37.40 -21.82
C LEU A 686 9.55 37.93 -20.62
N LEU A 687 10.28 39.03 -20.76
CA LEU A 687 10.99 39.67 -19.65
C LEU A 687 10.01 40.11 -18.55
N THR A 688 8.84 40.65 -18.91
CA THR A 688 7.83 41.03 -17.91
C THR A 688 7.29 39.82 -17.14
N PHE A 689 7.10 38.69 -17.82
CA PHE A 689 6.74 37.45 -17.15
C PHE A 689 7.86 36.96 -16.21
N LEU A 690 9.11 36.90 -16.66
CA LEU A 690 10.22 36.42 -15.83
C LEU A 690 10.48 37.31 -14.61
N VAL A 691 10.35 38.64 -14.74
CA VAL A 691 10.42 39.57 -13.60
C VAL A 691 9.28 39.34 -12.59
N SER A 692 8.11 38.89 -13.06
CA SER A 692 6.97 38.58 -12.19
C SER A 692 7.13 37.27 -11.40
N LEU A 693 8.09 36.41 -11.78
CA LEU A 693 8.37 35.15 -11.09
C LEU A 693 9.18 35.41 -9.81
N LYS A 694 8.46 35.69 -8.73
CA LYS A 694 8.98 35.89 -7.37
C LYS A 694 8.25 34.95 -6.42
N LYS A 695 8.87 34.64 -5.27
CA LYS A 695 8.24 33.86 -4.20
C LYS A 695 6.93 34.54 -3.81
N LYS A 696 5.80 33.82 -3.93
CA LYS A 696 4.53 34.27 -3.38
C LYS A 696 4.59 34.02 -1.88
N GLU A 697 4.36 35.06 -1.08
CA GLU A 697 4.16 34.94 0.37
C GLU A 697 2.97 34.04 0.69
#